data_AF-A0A0C9XDD5-F1
#
_entry.id   AF-A0A0C9XDD5-F1
#
_cell.length_a   1.000
_cell.length_b   1.000
_cell.length_c   1.000
_cell.angle_alpha   90.00
_cell.angle_beta   90.00
_cell.angle_gamma   90.00
#
_symmetry.space_group_name_H-M   'P 1'
#
loop_
_entity.id
_entity.type
_entity.pdbx_description
1 polymer ?
#
loop_
_entity_poly.entity_id
_entity_poly.type
_entity_poly.pdbx_seq_one_letter_code
_entity_poly.pdbx_strand_id
1 'polypeptide(L)'
;HIYTHSKSEEKELQLSSAFASLAVLNHEIIAVVVASQTVTQEGSRLSGVFTENPRFDDRKTSAASEPILLTPDVPRQFKEFEEEMKKRGGFDDANILNQYIDKVLYSQGCQSISLDNHIWMLQKILNMWRVQGKDQSLKQLNRYMVIACFHDSGINIDHECLAMFLDCHPKRNEYKRLLHIYTSGEKIPIHNKDTFEEFHQLLLFILETYREGLNQMNAATGDDGPSKEEFRKAASRVNWAGFLLHRLNTGAALRMHLQTIGESLSCLATPSLPKSCKNEADAIQGEVDIFLSDDDLTAHEAGVPFNEGNDSADEEPLNSPQDADGRDNASDDGDPSDDGHAVASADPGDLNDNTLDDVLDGEPDNRDEDEDEFEEINSEAGYLATLKWMKLLVSQFNSASLLVIKLTTDTVSLRILKSPPVGVDMMSWEELFAADSNFFPTWSHRPGSRLWRNQDIAKFITSGVNANRRSTSSRAQNALNAWEQILKTYHSDYQTLFARVVQSVTWIQDQTSVPGCKESAADILKVFERNVVDILADPCRTSKVTHNLRYIADVCTIFGGLSVTNFKGSLHCEAALGTLISTPVRDIYPQYSSLLAEMQQYGRVIGTSKRCCPVCTTLLSIITPQATGQPFLIRGSHRTISSCTLPDWTPRHIVKELIEHFGQSLREVIGQLMERTHWAPLKYSPSAGSSALSVTSLVRRLPVNTKVVMAGPVCCLTSILFSHSDLLL
;
A
#
# COMPACT_ATOMS: atom_id res chain seq x y z
N HIS A 1 -2.77 -17.56 5.90
CA HIS A 1 -4.16 -17.31 5.45
C HIS A 1 -5.09 -17.76 6.57
N ILE A 2 -6.09 -16.95 6.93
CA ILE A 2 -7.16 -17.40 7.85
C ILE A 2 -8.13 -18.23 7.01
N TYR A 3 -8.34 -19.49 7.37
CA TYR A 3 -9.30 -20.36 6.69
C TYR A 3 -10.73 -19.95 7.08
N THR A 4 -11.61 -19.84 6.09
CA THR A 4 -13.05 -19.73 6.32
C THR A 4 -13.58 -21.09 6.76
N HIS A 5 -14.28 -21.15 7.90
CA HIS A 5 -14.87 -22.40 8.39
C HIS A 5 -16.22 -22.72 7.70
N SER A 6 -16.84 -21.73 7.04
CA SER A 6 -18.04 -21.97 6.22
C SER A 6 -18.10 -21.12 4.95
N LYS A 7 -18.92 -21.59 3.99
CA LYS A 7 -19.31 -20.81 2.80
C LYS A 7 -20.12 -19.54 3.14
N SER A 8 -20.73 -19.47 4.33
CA SER A 8 -21.42 -18.25 4.78
C SER A 8 -20.41 -17.15 5.09
N GLU A 9 -19.37 -17.46 5.87
CA GLU A 9 -18.30 -16.52 6.20
C GLU A 9 -17.56 -16.03 4.95
N GLU A 10 -17.33 -16.92 3.97
CA GLU A 10 -16.75 -16.53 2.68
C GLU A 10 -17.66 -15.54 1.92
N LYS A 11 -18.97 -15.79 1.89
CA LYS A 11 -19.97 -14.89 1.28
C LYS A 11 -20.05 -13.55 2.03
N GLU A 12 -20.06 -13.57 3.35
CA GLU A 12 -20.06 -12.38 4.21
C GLU A 12 -18.79 -11.54 4.00
N LEU A 13 -17.61 -12.17 3.94
CA LEU A 13 -16.35 -11.45 3.70
C LEU A 13 -16.33 -10.83 2.30
N GLN A 14 -16.85 -11.53 1.29
CA GLN A 14 -16.95 -11.03 -0.08
C GLN A 14 -17.96 -9.87 -0.20
N LEU A 15 -19.12 -9.97 0.45
CA LEU A 15 -20.11 -8.88 0.50
C LEU A 15 -19.55 -7.66 1.24
N SER A 16 -18.99 -7.86 2.44
CA SER A 16 -18.41 -6.79 3.27
C SER A 16 -17.26 -6.10 2.55
N SER A 17 -16.36 -6.86 1.90
CA SER A 17 -15.26 -6.29 1.11
C SER A 17 -15.74 -5.54 -0.12
N ALA A 18 -16.85 -5.97 -0.74
CA ALA A 18 -17.45 -5.29 -1.87
C ALA A 18 -18.12 -3.97 -1.45
N PHE A 19 -18.89 -3.97 -0.35
CA PHE A 19 -19.42 -2.74 0.25
C PHE A 19 -18.31 -1.75 0.61
N ALA A 20 -17.28 -2.22 1.32
CA ALA A 20 -16.13 -1.39 1.69
C ALA A 20 -15.43 -0.80 0.46
N SER A 21 -15.27 -1.59 -0.62
CA SER A 21 -14.62 -1.14 -1.86
C SER A 21 -15.45 -0.15 -2.68
N LEU A 22 -16.79 -0.24 -2.65
CA LEU A 22 -17.66 0.73 -3.31
C LEU A 22 -17.70 2.06 -2.55
N ALA A 23 -17.74 2.01 -1.22
CA ALA A 23 -17.84 3.19 -0.38
C ALA A 23 -16.58 4.08 -0.39
N VAL A 24 -15.45 3.62 -0.94
CA VAL A 24 -14.24 4.45 -1.07
C VAL A 24 -14.50 5.60 -2.04
N LEU A 25 -14.78 6.76 -1.46
CA LEU A 25 -14.60 8.06 -2.09
C LEU A 25 -13.28 8.67 -1.62
N ASN A 26 -12.65 9.49 -2.47
CA ASN A 26 -11.51 10.36 -2.13
C ASN A 26 -10.42 9.72 -1.26
N HIS A 27 -10.04 8.47 -1.59
CA HIS A 27 -9.02 7.64 -0.93
C HIS A 27 -9.31 7.14 0.51
N GLU A 28 -10.48 7.44 1.08
CA GLU A 28 -10.86 7.05 2.44
C GLU A 28 -10.78 5.53 2.66
N ILE A 29 -10.36 5.12 3.86
CA ILE A 29 -10.32 3.70 4.25
C ILE A 29 -11.57 3.41 5.06
N ILE A 30 -12.34 2.45 4.59
CA ILE A 30 -13.61 2.07 5.15
C ILE A 30 -13.55 0.58 5.44
N ALA A 31 -13.97 0.20 6.64
CA ALA A 31 -14.30 -1.16 6.98
C ALA A 31 -15.82 -1.29 7.14
N VAL A 32 -16.32 -2.45 6.77
CA VAL A 32 -17.73 -2.80 6.83
C VAL A 32 -17.87 -4.13 7.52
N VAL A 33 -18.76 -4.21 8.51
CA VAL A 33 -19.24 -5.48 9.07
C VAL A 33 -20.66 -5.70 8.62
N VAL A 34 -20.94 -6.90 8.12
CA VAL A 34 -22.25 -7.30 7.61
C VAL A 34 -22.84 -8.39 8.49
N ALA A 35 -24.07 -8.19 8.96
CA ALA A 35 -24.87 -9.19 9.63
C ALA A 35 -26.06 -9.61 8.75
N SER A 36 -26.19 -10.92 8.52
CA SER A 36 -27.38 -11.51 7.88
C SER A 36 -28.38 -11.92 8.95
N GLN A 37 -29.40 -11.09 9.20
CA GLN A 37 -30.43 -11.40 10.18
C GLN A 37 -31.53 -12.25 9.53
N THR A 38 -31.66 -13.50 9.98
CA THR A 38 -32.80 -14.36 9.66
C THR A 38 -33.99 -13.97 10.52
N VAL A 39 -34.70 -12.90 10.13
CA VAL A 39 -35.93 -12.50 10.80
C VAL A 39 -37.00 -13.55 10.53
N THR A 40 -37.60 -14.10 11.58
CA THR A 40 -38.68 -15.07 11.45
C THR A 40 -39.90 -14.40 10.80
N GLN A 41 -40.36 -14.97 9.68
CA GLN A 41 -41.52 -14.57 8.86
C GLN A 41 -41.39 -13.33 7.96
N GLU A 42 -40.60 -12.31 8.27
CA GLU A 42 -40.55 -11.05 7.46
C GLU A 42 -39.47 -11.01 6.35
N GLY A 43 -38.80 -12.12 6.08
CA GLY A 43 -37.74 -12.20 5.08
C GLY A 43 -36.35 -11.88 5.63
N SER A 44 -35.34 -11.94 4.77
CA SER A 44 -33.93 -11.80 5.17
C SER A 44 -33.46 -10.36 5.08
N ARG A 45 -32.96 -9.80 6.18
CA ARG A 45 -32.41 -8.44 6.24
C ARG A 45 -30.89 -8.48 6.33
N LEU A 46 -30.24 -7.68 5.50
CA LEU A 46 -28.82 -7.41 5.60
C LEU A 46 -28.59 -6.09 6.35
N SER A 47 -27.87 -6.14 7.47
CA SER A 47 -27.39 -4.93 8.14
C SER A 47 -25.89 -4.75 7.89
N GLY A 48 -25.47 -3.54 7.54
CA GLY A 48 -24.07 -3.18 7.33
C GLY A 48 -23.69 -1.94 8.12
N VAL A 49 -22.58 -1.99 8.86
CA VAL A 49 -22.00 -0.81 9.53
C VAL A 49 -20.72 -0.41 8.82
N PHE A 50 -20.72 0.78 8.24
CA PHE A 50 -19.58 1.47 7.66
C PHE A 50 -18.88 2.29 8.74
N THR A 51 -17.60 2.55 8.55
CA THR A 51 -16.80 3.43 9.41
C THR A 51 -16.20 4.55 8.56
N GLU A 52 -16.33 5.78 9.04
CA GLU A 52 -15.60 6.92 8.50
C GLU A 52 -14.25 7.03 9.22
N ASN A 53 -13.15 7.15 8.47
CA ASN A 53 -11.85 7.47 9.07
C ASN A 53 -11.88 8.96 9.45
N PRO A 54 -11.71 9.33 10.74
CA PRO A 54 -11.88 10.72 11.17
C PRO A 54 -10.89 11.62 10.43
N ARG A 55 -11.40 12.67 9.78
CA ARG A 55 -10.57 13.55 8.95
C ARG A 55 -9.66 14.37 9.86
N PHE A 56 -8.51 14.75 9.32
CA PHE A 56 -7.53 15.52 10.12
C PHE A 56 -8.10 16.87 10.60
N ASP A 57 -8.99 17.47 9.82
CA ASP A 57 -9.66 18.73 10.16
C ASP A 57 -10.76 18.60 11.22
N ASP A 58 -11.36 17.42 11.39
CA ASP A 58 -12.38 17.16 12.43
C ASP A 58 -11.81 17.33 13.85
N ARG A 59 -10.47 17.28 13.99
CA ARG A 59 -9.75 17.56 15.24
C ARG A 59 -9.97 18.98 15.78
N LYS A 60 -10.45 19.93 14.97
CA LYS A 60 -10.64 21.33 15.39
C LYS A 60 -12.03 21.66 15.95
N THR A 61 -13.04 20.80 15.75
CA THR A 61 -14.45 21.21 15.85
C THR A 61 -15.33 20.42 16.82
N SER A 62 -14.85 19.36 17.49
CA SER A 62 -15.64 18.69 18.54
C SER A 62 -14.83 18.37 19.80
N ALA A 63 -15.25 18.94 20.92
CA ALA A 63 -14.96 18.37 22.23
C ALA A 63 -15.85 17.12 22.42
N ALA A 64 -15.23 15.97 22.64
CA ALA A 64 -15.85 14.73 23.13
C ALA A 64 -17.21 14.35 22.49
N SER A 65 -17.27 14.24 21.16
CA SER A 65 -18.38 13.52 20.52
C SER A 65 -18.22 12.01 20.74
N GLU A 66 -19.22 11.39 21.36
CA GLU A 66 -19.28 9.95 21.53
C GLU A 66 -19.44 9.25 20.17
N PRO A 67 -18.91 8.01 19.99
CA PRO A 67 -19.16 7.23 18.80
C PRO A 67 -20.66 6.94 18.66
N ILE A 68 -21.26 7.35 17.54
CA ILE A 68 -22.68 7.20 17.27
C ILE A 68 -22.87 6.46 15.95
N LEU A 69 -23.82 5.51 15.93
CA LEU A 69 -24.33 4.90 14.70
C LEU A 69 -25.41 5.79 14.09
N LEU A 70 -25.07 6.46 13.00
CA LEU A 70 -26.00 7.25 12.21
C LEU A 70 -26.62 6.41 11.10
N THR A 71 -27.92 6.57 10.91
CA THR A 71 -28.54 6.21 9.63
C THR A 71 -28.25 7.36 8.67
N PRO A 72 -27.77 7.12 7.45
CA PRO A 72 -27.43 8.20 6.54
C PRO A 72 -28.70 8.99 6.17
N ASP A 73 -28.63 10.31 6.30
CA ASP A 73 -29.75 11.20 5.98
C ASP A 73 -30.07 11.18 4.48
N VAL A 74 -31.36 11.32 4.15
CA VAL A 74 -31.78 11.52 2.74
C VAL A 74 -31.17 12.85 2.25
N PRO A 75 -30.35 12.85 1.18
CA PRO A 75 -29.70 14.05 0.68
C PRO A 75 -30.71 15.17 0.42
N ARG A 76 -30.40 16.40 0.85
CA ARG A 76 -31.31 17.55 0.71
C ARG A 76 -31.72 17.77 -0.75
N GLN A 77 -30.76 17.71 -1.68
CA GLN A 77 -31.00 17.78 -3.13
C GLN A 77 -31.97 16.69 -3.63
N PHE A 78 -31.90 15.47 -3.08
CA PHE A 78 -32.83 14.40 -3.43
C PHE A 78 -34.24 14.70 -2.92
N LYS A 79 -34.42 15.21 -1.70
CA LYS A 79 -35.74 15.59 -1.17
C LYS A 79 -36.39 16.68 -2.04
N GLU A 80 -35.63 17.71 -2.38
CA GLU A 80 -36.10 18.84 -3.21
C GLU A 80 -36.51 18.35 -4.61
N PHE A 81 -35.72 17.48 -5.24
CA PHE A 81 -36.03 16.85 -6.52
C PHE A 81 -37.24 15.88 -6.46
N GLU A 82 -37.32 15.05 -5.42
CA GLU A 82 -38.41 14.11 -5.20
C GLU A 82 -39.75 14.85 -5.05
N GLU A 83 -39.77 15.95 -4.30
CA GLU A 83 -40.94 16.83 -4.21
C GLU A 83 -41.32 17.46 -5.55
N GLU A 84 -40.36 17.95 -6.34
CA GLU A 84 -40.61 18.51 -7.67
C GLU A 84 -41.27 17.48 -8.60
N MET A 85 -40.74 16.25 -8.60
CA MET A 85 -41.25 15.17 -9.45
C MET A 85 -42.62 14.66 -8.98
N LYS A 86 -42.86 14.57 -7.67
CA LYS A 86 -44.19 14.24 -7.13
C LYS A 86 -45.23 15.31 -7.43
N LYS A 87 -44.86 16.60 -7.43
CA LYS A 87 -45.75 17.73 -7.84
C LYS A 87 -46.16 17.66 -9.31
N ARG A 88 -45.35 17.04 -10.19
CA ARG A 88 -45.68 16.80 -11.61
C ARG A 88 -46.59 15.58 -11.84
N GLY A 89 -46.67 14.68 -10.86
CA GLY A 89 -47.50 13.47 -10.91
C GLY A 89 -46.93 12.35 -11.79
N GLY A 90 -47.38 11.12 -11.56
CA GLY A 90 -47.17 9.99 -12.48
C GLY A 90 -45.81 9.28 -12.44
N PHE A 91 -44.96 9.53 -11.44
CA PHE A 91 -43.68 8.81 -11.26
C PHE A 91 -43.67 7.95 -10.01
N ASP A 92 -43.24 6.70 -10.14
CA ASP A 92 -42.84 5.84 -9.02
C ASP A 92 -41.42 6.19 -8.52
N ASP A 93 -41.07 5.68 -7.32
CA ASP A 93 -39.77 5.87 -6.67
C ASP A 93 -38.57 5.46 -7.53
N ALA A 94 -38.69 4.43 -8.39
CA ALA A 94 -37.60 3.98 -9.25
C ALA A 94 -37.37 4.98 -10.39
N ASN A 95 -38.45 5.50 -10.99
CA ASN A 95 -38.38 6.55 -11.99
C ASN A 95 -37.86 7.89 -11.44
N ILE A 96 -38.18 8.22 -10.18
CA ILE A 96 -37.58 9.38 -9.50
C ILE A 96 -36.07 9.16 -9.28
N LEU A 97 -35.65 8.00 -8.78
CA LEU A 97 -34.23 7.69 -8.55
C LEU A 97 -33.40 7.68 -9.84
N ASN A 98 -33.89 7.03 -10.91
CA ASN A 98 -33.23 7.06 -12.23
C ASN A 98 -33.04 8.51 -12.71
N GLN A 99 -34.09 9.33 -12.66
CA GLN A 99 -34.01 10.71 -13.13
C GLN A 99 -33.15 11.60 -12.24
N TYR A 100 -33.02 11.31 -10.94
CA TYR A 100 -32.09 12.03 -10.07
C TYR A 100 -30.63 11.75 -10.45
N ILE A 101 -30.28 10.48 -10.66
CA ILE A 101 -28.94 10.07 -11.12
C ILE A 101 -28.64 10.71 -12.48
N ASP A 102 -29.59 10.62 -13.43
CA ASP A 102 -29.39 11.07 -14.81
C ASP A 102 -29.45 12.59 -15.02
N LYS A 103 -30.20 13.34 -14.20
CA LYS A 103 -30.39 14.79 -14.39
C LYS A 103 -29.68 15.64 -13.35
N VAL A 104 -29.57 15.18 -12.11
CA VAL A 104 -28.97 15.99 -11.01
C VAL A 104 -27.51 15.61 -10.84
N LEU A 105 -27.21 14.35 -10.51
CA LEU A 105 -25.83 13.93 -10.26
C LEU A 105 -24.94 14.05 -11.50
N TYR A 106 -25.46 13.70 -12.67
CA TYR A 106 -24.73 13.82 -13.94
C TYR A 106 -24.46 15.28 -14.36
N SER A 107 -25.33 16.25 -13.99
CA SER A 107 -25.17 17.65 -14.41
C SER A 107 -24.41 18.52 -13.40
N GLN A 108 -24.47 18.18 -12.11
CA GLN A 108 -23.79 18.91 -11.04
C GLN A 108 -22.39 18.35 -10.73
N GLY A 109 -22.09 17.12 -11.18
CA GLY A 109 -20.88 16.40 -10.78
C GLY A 109 -20.94 15.95 -9.30
N CYS A 110 -20.01 15.08 -8.91
CA CYS A 110 -19.95 14.54 -7.54
C CYS A 110 -18.97 15.25 -6.61
N GLN A 111 -18.52 16.48 -6.93
CA GLN A 111 -17.46 17.22 -6.22
C GLN A 111 -17.63 17.30 -4.69
N SER A 112 -18.87 17.21 -4.19
CA SER A 112 -19.20 17.36 -2.77
C SER A 112 -20.17 16.30 -2.22
N ILE A 113 -20.24 15.10 -2.83
CA ILE A 113 -20.97 13.99 -2.21
C ILE A 113 -20.25 13.58 -0.92
N SER A 114 -20.83 13.94 0.23
CA SER A 114 -20.40 13.45 1.54
C SER A 114 -20.57 11.93 1.63
N LEU A 115 -19.79 11.29 2.52
CA LEU A 115 -19.92 9.86 2.77
C LEU A 115 -21.37 9.48 3.14
N ASP A 116 -22.01 10.29 4.00
CA ASP A 116 -23.44 10.15 4.35
C ASP A 116 -24.34 10.08 3.09
N ASN A 117 -24.19 11.01 2.14
CA ASN A 117 -24.95 11.02 0.88
C ASN A 117 -24.64 9.81 -0.02
N HIS A 118 -23.38 9.35 -0.02
CA HIS A 118 -22.94 8.20 -0.82
C HIS A 118 -23.51 6.88 -0.29
N ILE A 119 -23.39 6.63 1.01
CA ILE A 119 -23.96 5.43 1.65
C ILE A 119 -25.49 5.43 1.52
N TRP A 120 -26.15 6.61 1.64
CA TRP A 120 -27.58 6.72 1.35
C TRP A 120 -27.92 6.28 -0.09
N MET A 121 -27.16 6.77 -1.08
CA MET A 121 -27.40 6.45 -2.48
C MET A 121 -27.21 4.96 -2.77
N LEU A 122 -26.14 4.34 -2.25
CA LEU A 122 -25.91 2.90 -2.32
C LEU A 122 -27.08 2.13 -1.68
N GLN A 123 -27.53 2.53 -0.50
CA GLN A 123 -28.67 1.91 0.18
C GLN A 123 -29.97 2.04 -0.62
N LYS A 124 -30.28 3.22 -1.19
CA LYS A 124 -31.50 3.43 -1.98
C LYS A 124 -31.45 2.58 -3.26
N ILE A 125 -30.35 2.61 -4.03
CA ILE A 125 -30.20 1.80 -5.25
C ILE A 125 -30.36 0.29 -4.96
N LEU A 126 -29.72 -0.22 -3.91
CA LEU A 126 -29.78 -1.65 -3.56
C LEU A 126 -31.17 -2.08 -3.08
N ASN A 127 -31.88 -1.23 -2.31
CA ASN A 127 -33.25 -1.53 -1.89
C ASN A 127 -34.28 -1.44 -3.03
N MET A 128 -34.06 -0.58 -4.03
CA MET A 128 -34.94 -0.49 -5.20
C MET A 128 -34.90 -1.73 -6.11
N TRP A 129 -33.93 -2.64 -5.93
CA TRP A 129 -33.74 -3.79 -6.80
C TRP A 129 -34.97 -4.67 -6.96
N ARG A 130 -35.69 -5.01 -5.88
CA ARG A 130 -36.91 -5.84 -6.01
C ARG A 130 -37.99 -5.22 -6.89
N VAL A 131 -38.05 -3.89 -6.99
CA VAL A 131 -39.04 -3.16 -7.80
C VAL A 131 -38.65 -3.16 -9.28
N GLN A 132 -37.37 -3.00 -9.60
CA GLN A 132 -36.88 -2.75 -10.97
C GLN A 132 -36.10 -3.91 -11.62
N GLY A 133 -35.83 -4.98 -10.86
CA GLY A 133 -35.05 -6.12 -11.31
C GLY A 133 -33.53 -5.93 -11.20
N LYS A 134 -32.81 -7.04 -11.40
CA LYS A 134 -31.36 -7.14 -11.18
C LYS A 134 -30.56 -6.27 -12.15
N ASP A 135 -30.88 -6.35 -13.44
CA ASP A 135 -30.08 -5.72 -14.48
C ASP A 135 -30.22 -4.19 -14.47
N GLN A 136 -31.42 -3.67 -14.19
CA GLN A 136 -31.64 -2.22 -14.02
C GLN A 136 -30.92 -1.69 -12.77
N SER A 137 -30.86 -2.46 -11.69
CA SER A 137 -30.14 -2.08 -10.47
C SER A 137 -28.63 -2.08 -10.67
N LEU A 138 -28.11 -3.06 -11.41
CA LEU A 138 -26.70 -3.07 -11.82
C LEU A 138 -26.40 -1.89 -12.75
N LYS A 139 -27.31 -1.55 -13.67
CA LYS A 139 -27.19 -0.38 -14.55
C LYS A 139 -27.14 0.93 -13.77
N GLN A 140 -28.06 1.12 -12.81
CA GLN A 140 -28.05 2.26 -11.89
C GLN A 140 -26.78 2.33 -11.05
N LEU A 141 -26.40 1.22 -10.42
CA LEU A 141 -25.22 1.17 -9.55
C LEU A 141 -23.95 1.47 -10.34
N ASN A 142 -23.78 0.87 -11.52
CA ASN A 142 -22.64 1.16 -12.39
C ASN A 142 -22.65 2.62 -12.87
N ARG A 143 -23.80 3.16 -13.28
CA ARG A 143 -23.91 4.57 -13.68
C ARG A 143 -23.60 5.52 -12.51
N TYR A 144 -24.11 5.23 -11.32
CA TYR A 144 -23.79 6.00 -10.12
C TYR A 144 -22.31 5.91 -9.75
N MET A 145 -21.70 4.73 -9.78
CA MET A 145 -20.27 4.57 -9.52
C MET A 145 -19.41 5.29 -10.56
N VAL A 146 -19.82 5.33 -11.83
CA VAL A 146 -19.18 6.19 -12.84
C VAL A 146 -19.31 7.66 -12.45
N ILE A 147 -20.52 8.17 -12.21
CA ILE A 147 -20.72 9.59 -11.86
C ILE A 147 -20.00 9.99 -10.55
N ALA A 148 -19.91 9.07 -9.58
CA ALA A 148 -19.23 9.30 -8.30
C ALA A 148 -17.70 9.20 -8.35
N CYS A 149 -17.13 8.46 -9.31
CA CYS A 149 -15.68 8.23 -9.42
C CYS A 149 -15.01 8.91 -10.63
N PHE A 150 -15.80 9.40 -11.59
CA PHE A 150 -15.36 10.09 -12.79
C PHE A 150 -15.96 11.48 -12.79
N HIS A 151 -15.17 12.46 -12.36
CA HIS A 151 -15.64 13.81 -12.11
C HIS A 151 -15.85 14.63 -13.39
N ASP A 152 -15.02 14.43 -14.44
CA ASP A 152 -14.90 15.42 -15.52
C ASP A 152 -14.97 14.84 -16.95
N SER A 153 -15.94 13.94 -17.20
CA SER A 153 -16.21 13.50 -18.56
C SER A 153 -17.69 13.16 -18.74
N GLY A 154 -18.40 14.05 -19.46
CA GLY A 154 -19.82 13.89 -19.79
C GLY A 154 -20.06 12.71 -20.73
N ILE A 155 -20.17 11.51 -20.16
CA ILE A 155 -20.30 10.24 -20.87
C ILE A 155 -21.72 9.69 -20.73
N ASN A 156 -22.41 9.50 -21.85
CA ASN A 156 -23.62 8.69 -21.93
C ASN A 156 -23.27 7.31 -22.51
N ILE A 157 -23.82 6.23 -21.94
CA ILE A 157 -23.44 4.84 -22.25
C ILE A 157 -24.63 4.14 -22.94
N ASP A 158 -24.39 3.58 -24.13
CA ASP A 158 -25.38 2.75 -24.82
C ASP A 158 -24.77 1.46 -25.43
N HIS A 159 -25.64 0.53 -25.79
CA HIS A 159 -25.35 -0.83 -26.27
C HIS A 159 -24.74 -0.90 -27.69
N GLU A 160 -24.60 0.25 -28.35
CA GLU A 160 -24.16 0.43 -29.72
C GLU A 160 -22.64 0.18 -29.91
N CYS A 161 -21.85 0.27 -28.83
CA CYS A 161 -20.38 0.21 -28.84
C CYS A 161 -19.75 -1.04 -29.49
N LEU A 162 -20.45 -2.18 -29.51
CA LEU A 162 -19.96 -3.41 -30.14
C LEU A 162 -20.33 -3.50 -31.63
N ALA A 163 -21.46 -2.89 -32.04
CA ALA A 163 -21.83 -2.76 -33.44
C ALA A 163 -20.94 -1.71 -34.14
N MET A 164 -20.70 -0.57 -33.47
CA MET A 164 -19.88 0.53 -33.97
C MET A 164 -18.44 0.10 -34.28
N PHE A 165 -17.87 -0.83 -33.50
CA PHE A 165 -16.56 -1.44 -33.80
C PHE A 165 -16.54 -2.19 -35.14
N LEU A 166 -17.60 -2.93 -35.46
CA LEU A 166 -17.67 -3.77 -36.66
C LEU A 166 -18.07 -2.99 -37.92
N ASP A 167 -18.71 -1.83 -37.75
CA ASP A 167 -19.16 -0.96 -38.86
C ASP A 167 -18.22 0.22 -39.15
N CYS A 168 -17.43 0.70 -38.18
CA CYS A 168 -16.47 1.80 -38.41
C CYS A 168 -15.10 1.38 -38.98
N HIS A 169 -14.83 0.08 -39.17
CA HIS A 169 -13.54 -0.37 -39.70
C HIS A 169 -13.53 -0.48 -41.25
N PRO A 170 -12.64 0.26 -41.96
CA PRO A 170 -12.60 0.27 -43.43
C PRO A 170 -12.06 -1.03 -44.06
N LYS A 171 -11.60 -1.99 -43.26
CA LYS A 171 -11.03 -3.27 -43.71
C LYS A 171 -11.73 -4.49 -43.10
N ARG A 172 -13.02 -4.67 -43.41
CA ARG A 172 -13.83 -5.86 -43.04
C ARG A 172 -13.19 -7.23 -43.38
N ASN A 173 -12.16 -7.25 -44.23
CA ASN A 173 -11.47 -8.47 -44.65
C ASN A 173 -10.39 -8.99 -43.69
N GLU A 174 -9.83 -8.16 -42.81
CA GLU A 174 -8.74 -8.55 -41.89
C GLU A 174 -9.28 -9.26 -40.62
N TYR A 175 -10.57 -9.07 -40.29
CA TYR A 175 -11.19 -9.57 -39.06
C TYR A 175 -12.26 -10.66 -39.30
N LYS A 176 -12.19 -11.38 -40.43
CA LYS A 176 -13.24 -12.32 -40.85
C LYS A 176 -13.60 -13.37 -39.79
N ARG A 177 -12.63 -13.84 -38.99
CA ARG A 177 -12.89 -14.82 -37.92
C ARG A 177 -13.64 -14.19 -36.74
N LEU A 178 -13.21 -13.04 -36.22
CA LEU A 178 -13.93 -12.34 -35.15
C LEU A 178 -15.35 -11.92 -35.58
N LEU A 179 -15.51 -11.44 -36.82
CA LEU A 179 -16.82 -11.14 -37.41
C LEU A 179 -17.69 -12.40 -37.57
N HIS A 180 -17.10 -13.55 -37.94
CA HIS A 180 -17.81 -14.82 -38.03
C HIS A 180 -18.22 -15.35 -36.65
N ILE A 181 -17.37 -15.25 -35.62
CA ILE A 181 -17.70 -15.62 -34.24
C ILE A 181 -18.86 -14.75 -33.73
N TYR A 182 -18.84 -13.45 -34.01
CA TYR A 182 -19.93 -12.54 -33.63
C TYR A 182 -21.25 -12.82 -34.37
N THR A 183 -21.20 -13.21 -35.65
CA THR A 183 -22.40 -13.42 -36.49
C THR A 183 -22.93 -14.85 -36.49
N SER A 184 -22.13 -15.85 -36.12
CA SER A 184 -22.54 -17.27 -36.05
C SER A 184 -23.28 -17.62 -34.75
N GLY A 185 -23.06 -16.86 -33.68
CA GLY A 185 -23.61 -17.16 -32.35
C GLY A 185 -22.94 -18.35 -31.64
N GLU A 186 -21.90 -18.94 -32.23
CA GLU A 186 -21.14 -20.03 -31.61
C GLU A 186 -20.20 -19.52 -30.51
N LYS A 187 -20.10 -20.28 -29.40
CA LYS A 187 -19.23 -19.96 -28.26
C LYS A 187 -17.77 -20.32 -28.54
N ILE A 188 -17.18 -19.72 -29.57
CA ILE A 188 -15.76 -19.87 -29.89
C ILE A 188 -14.93 -18.96 -28.96
N PRO A 189 -13.82 -19.42 -28.38
CA PRO A 189 -12.94 -18.58 -27.56
C PRO A 189 -12.37 -17.42 -28.38
N ILE A 190 -12.50 -16.19 -27.88
CA ILE A 190 -11.99 -14.97 -28.53
C ILE A 190 -10.46 -15.02 -28.71
N HIS A 191 -9.75 -15.71 -27.80
CA HIS A 191 -8.30 -15.84 -27.80
C HIS A 191 -7.89 -17.32 -27.72
N ASN A 192 -7.12 -17.80 -28.71
CA ASN A 192 -6.46 -19.09 -28.75
C ASN A 192 -5.20 -19.01 -29.67
N LYS A 193 -4.48 -20.13 -29.88
CA LYS A 193 -3.27 -20.17 -30.73
C LYS A 193 -3.51 -19.80 -32.20
N ASP A 194 -4.75 -19.86 -32.68
CA ASP A 194 -5.15 -19.56 -34.06
C ASP A 194 -5.83 -18.19 -34.20
N THR A 195 -6.00 -17.44 -33.09
CA THR A 195 -6.61 -16.09 -33.05
C THR A 195 -5.81 -15.05 -32.26
N PHE A 196 -4.61 -15.39 -31.76
CA PHE A 196 -3.82 -14.49 -30.92
C PHE A 196 -3.33 -13.25 -31.69
N GLU A 197 -3.12 -13.36 -33.00
CA GLU A 197 -2.70 -12.25 -33.86
C GLU A 197 -3.87 -11.29 -34.08
N GLU A 198 -5.07 -11.77 -34.45
CA GLU A 198 -6.26 -10.91 -34.55
C GLU A 198 -6.61 -10.23 -33.22
N PHE A 199 -6.36 -10.91 -32.09
CA PHE A 199 -6.49 -10.33 -30.76
C PHE A 199 -5.39 -9.28 -30.46
N HIS A 200 -4.16 -9.50 -30.93
CA HIS A 200 -3.08 -8.53 -30.80
C HIS A 200 -3.40 -7.23 -31.56
N GLN A 201 -3.83 -7.37 -32.83
CA GLN A 201 -4.26 -6.25 -33.67
C GLN A 201 -5.47 -5.52 -33.06
N LEU A 202 -6.42 -6.25 -32.48
CA LEU A 202 -7.53 -5.66 -31.72
C LEU A 202 -7.03 -4.85 -30.50
N LEU A 203 -6.11 -5.40 -29.70
CA LEU A 203 -5.55 -4.70 -28.54
C LEU A 203 -4.79 -3.43 -28.95
N LEU A 204 -3.95 -3.51 -29.98
CA LEU A 204 -3.24 -2.37 -30.55
C LEU A 204 -4.22 -1.31 -31.07
N PHE A 205 -5.26 -1.69 -31.80
CA PHE A 205 -6.29 -0.77 -32.29
C PHE A 205 -7.04 -0.06 -31.16
N ILE A 206 -7.36 -0.78 -30.07
CA ILE A 206 -8.01 -0.18 -28.90
C ILE A 206 -7.06 0.82 -28.22
N LEU A 207 -5.78 0.46 -28.02
CA LEU A 207 -4.77 1.36 -27.46
C LEU A 207 -4.57 2.61 -28.33
N GLU A 208 -4.50 2.44 -29.65
CA GLU A 208 -4.40 3.52 -30.63
C GLU A 208 -5.63 4.44 -30.58
N THR A 209 -6.84 3.88 -30.55
CA THR A 209 -8.09 4.64 -30.45
C THR A 209 -8.20 5.39 -29.12
N TYR A 210 -7.67 4.82 -28.03
CA TYR A 210 -7.61 5.49 -26.74
C TYR A 210 -6.65 6.69 -26.79
N ARG A 211 -5.42 6.47 -27.30
CA ARG A 211 -4.41 7.53 -27.46
C ARG A 211 -4.89 8.65 -28.36
N GLU A 212 -5.38 8.31 -29.54
CA GLU A 212 -5.84 9.30 -30.52
C GLU A 212 -7.10 10.04 -30.04
N GLY A 213 -7.98 9.37 -29.29
CA GLY A 213 -9.08 10.05 -28.60
C GLY A 213 -8.59 11.05 -27.54
N LEU A 214 -7.55 10.71 -26.77
CA LEU A 214 -6.97 11.62 -25.77
C LEU A 214 -6.28 12.81 -26.44
N ASN A 215 -5.49 12.58 -27.50
CA ASN A 215 -4.86 13.63 -28.30
C ASN A 215 -5.92 14.60 -28.86
N GLN A 216 -7.03 14.09 -29.39
CA GLN A 216 -8.14 14.89 -29.91
C GLN A 216 -8.93 15.62 -28.83
N MET A 217 -9.02 15.07 -27.61
CA MET A 217 -9.59 15.79 -26.47
C MET A 217 -8.68 16.94 -26.05
N ASN A 218 -7.37 16.73 -25.99
CA ASN A 218 -6.40 17.75 -25.61
C ASN A 218 -6.28 18.87 -26.65
N ALA A 219 -6.28 18.53 -27.94
CA ALA A 219 -6.30 19.52 -29.00
C ALA A 219 -7.55 20.43 -28.93
N ALA A 220 -8.62 20.00 -28.25
CA ALA A 220 -9.88 20.73 -28.10
C ALA A 220 -9.97 21.65 -26.86
N THR A 221 -8.96 21.67 -25.99
CA THR A 221 -8.96 22.52 -24.78
C THR A 221 -8.27 23.88 -24.94
N GLY A 222 -7.61 24.14 -26.06
CA GLY A 222 -7.06 25.47 -26.39
C GLY A 222 -8.12 26.48 -26.85
N ASP A 223 -7.77 27.78 -26.87
CA ASP A 223 -8.70 28.88 -27.18
C ASP A 223 -9.29 28.85 -28.61
N ASP A 224 -8.57 28.27 -29.58
CA ASP A 224 -9.06 27.99 -30.95
C ASP A 224 -9.64 26.56 -31.10
N GLY A 225 -10.03 25.93 -29.98
CA GLY A 225 -10.32 24.51 -29.88
C GLY A 225 -11.41 24.00 -30.84
N PRO A 226 -11.24 22.81 -31.47
CA PRO A 226 -12.26 22.13 -32.24
C PRO A 226 -13.62 22.13 -31.55
N SER A 227 -14.66 22.09 -32.38
CA SER A 227 -16.04 22.28 -31.94
C SER A 227 -16.40 21.33 -30.79
N LYS A 228 -17.35 21.76 -29.94
CA LYS A 228 -17.93 20.92 -28.87
C LYS A 228 -18.37 19.52 -29.36
N GLU A 229 -18.67 19.39 -30.65
CA GLU A 229 -18.99 18.13 -31.31
C GLU A 229 -17.77 17.21 -31.56
N GLU A 230 -16.61 17.79 -31.85
CA GLU A 230 -15.34 17.07 -32.04
C GLU A 230 -14.76 16.60 -30.69
N PHE A 231 -14.76 17.45 -29.66
CA PHE A 231 -14.45 17.02 -28.29
C PHE A 231 -15.37 15.87 -27.84
N ARG A 232 -16.67 15.97 -28.12
CA ARG A 232 -17.65 14.91 -27.82
C ARG A 232 -17.33 13.59 -28.54
N LYS A 233 -16.90 13.65 -29.80
CA LYS A 233 -16.46 12.46 -30.57
C LYS A 233 -15.17 11.87 -30.02
N ALA A 234 -14.20 12.71 -29.65
CA ALA A 234 -12.94 12.32 -29.05
C ALA A 234 -13.17 11.62 -27.69
N ALA A 235 -13.92 12.24 -26.79
CA ALA A 235 -14.30 11.67 -25.49
C ALA A 235 -15.08 10.36 -25.63
N SER A 236 -15.94 10.23 -26.64
CA SER A 236 -16.62 8.96 -26.95
C SER A 236 -15.66 7.85 -27.36
N ARG A 237 -14.60 8.16 -28.13
CA ARG A 237 -13.53 7.20 -28.50
C ARG A 237 -12.69 6.79 -27.29
N VAL A 238 -12.28 7.74 -26.45
CA VAL A 238 -11.54 7.48 -25.20
C VAL A 238 -12.35 6.58 -24.28
N ASN A 239 -13.61 6.92 -24.02
CA ASN A 239 -14.47 6.10 -23.16
C ASN A 239 -14.68 4.68 -23.72
N TRP A 240 -14.98 4.56 -25.02
CA TRP A 240 -15.14 3.28 -25.71
C TRP A 240 -13.88 2.41 -25.57
N ALA A 241 -12.72 2.97 -25.90
CA ALA A 241 -11.47 2.23 -25.87
C ALA A 241 -11.05 1.91 -24.41
N GLY A 242 -11.20 2.85 -23.48
CA GLY A 242 -10.90 2.66 -22.06
C GLY A 242 -11.75 1.57 -21.42
N PHE A 243 -13.04 1.50 -21.75
CA PHE A 243 -13.93 0.41 -21.34
C PHE A 243 -13.47 -0.94 -21.91
N LEU A 244 -13.03 -1.00 -23.16
CA LEU A 244 -12.50 -2.23 -23.75
C LEU A 244 -11.15 -2.63 -23.13
N LEU A 245 -10.21 -1.70 -22.91
CA LEU A 245 -8.96 -1.98 -22.18
C LEU A 245 -9.24 -2.51 -20.79
N HIS A 246 -10.22 -1.94 -20.08
CA HIS A 246 -10.68 -2.43 -18.79
C HIS A 246 -11.21 -3.88 -18.88
N ARG A 247 -12.04 -4.20 -19.87
CA ARG A 247 -12.56 -5.55 -20.12
C ARG A 247 -11.47 -6.55 -20.51
N LEU A 248 -10.46 -6.12 -21.28
CA LEU A 248 -9.32 -6.96 -21.66
C LEU A 248 -8.41 -7.23 -20.45
N ASN A 249 -8.07 -6.19 -19.68
CA ASN A 249 -7.22 -6.28 -18.47
C ASN A 249 -7.84 -7.14 -17.36
N THR A 250 -9.16 -7.10 -17.20
CA THR A 250 -9.89 -7.96 -16.25
C THR A 250 -10.13 -9.38 -16.77
N GLY A 251 -10.11 -9.56 -18.09
CA GLY A 251 -10.33 -10.84 -18.74
C GLY A 251 -9.21 -11.86 -18.52
N ALA A 252 -9.49 -13.12 -18.89
CA ALA A 252 -8.44 -14.10 -19.10
C ALA A 252 -7.65 -13.81 -20.39
N ALA A 253 -8.29 -13.23 -21.41
CA ALA A 253 -7.73 -13.04 -22.75
C ALA A 253 -6.43 -12.25 -22.78
N LEU A 254 -6.33 -11.08 -22.10
CA LEU A 254 -5.07 -10.33 -22.07
C LEU A 254 -3.96 -11.09 -21.34
N ARG A 255 -4.27 -11.79 -20.24
CA ARG A 255 -3.28 -12.61 -19.51
C ARG A 255 -2.78 -13.79 -20.34
N MET A 256 -3.68 -14.51 -21.01
CA MET A 256 -3.33 -15.58 -21.94
C MET A 256 -2.52 -15.05 -23.13
N HIS A 257 -2.85 -13.87 -23.65
CA HIS A 257 -2.09 -13.22 -24.72
C HIS A 257 -0.67 -12.86 -24.27
N LEU A 258 -0.52 -12.18 -23.13
CA LEU A 258 0.79 -11.82 -22.55
C LEU A 258 1.63 -13.06 -22.22
N GLN A 259 1.01 -14.17 -21.78
CA GLN A 259 1.70 -15.45 -21.62
C GLN A 259 2.14 -16.04 -22.96
N THR A 260 1.26 -16.04 -23.98
CA THR A 260 1.55 -16.57 -25.33
C THR A 260 2.69 -15.83 -26.02
N ILE A 261 2.77 -14.50 -25.89
CA ILE A 261 3.88 -13.72 -26.45
C ILE A 261 5.10 -13.62 -25.53
N GLY A 262 4.97 -14.05 -24.26
CA GLY A 262 6.01 -13.91 -23.23
C GLY A 262 7.29 -14.68 -23.54
N GLU A 263 7.17 -15.85 -24.19
CA GLU A 263 8.31 -16.63 -24.69
C GLU A 263 9.05 -15.85 -25.80
N SER A 264 8.32 -15.30 -26.78
CA SER A 264 8.88 -14.47 -27.85
C SER A 264 9.55 -13.19 -27.33
N LEU A 265 8.96 -12.55 -26.31
CA LEU A 265 9.55 -11.37 -25.66
C LEU A 265 10.81 -11.71 -24.86
N SER A 266 10.87 -12.90 -24.28
CA SER A 266 12.04 -13.39 -23.53
C SER A 266 13.25 -13.62 -24.44
N CYS A 267 13.03 -14.08 -25.69
CA CYS A 267 14.07 -14.17 -26.72
C CYS A 267 14.64 -12.79 -27.15
N LEU A 268 13.84 -11.72 -27.05
CA LEU A 268 14.31 -10.34 -27.32
C LEU A 268 15.07 -9.74 -26.14
N ALA A 269 14.83 -10.22 -24.92
CA ALA A 269 15.53 -9.74 -23.71
C ALA A 269 16.95 -10.32 -23.56
N THR A 270 17.29 -11.40 -24.25
CA THR A 270 18.68 -11.88 -24.37
C THR A 270 19.44 -11.08 -25.44
N PRO A 271 20.51 -10.33 -25.10
CA PRO A 271 21.30 -9.61 -26.10
C PRO A 271 22.13 -10.58 -26.94
N SER A 272 21.58 -11.01 -28.06
CA SER A 272 22.27 -11.80 -29.09
C SER A 272 23.27 -10.94 -29.85
N LEU A 273 24.41 -10.66 -29.22
CA LEU A 273 25.57 -10.05 -29.85
C LEU A 273 26.01 -10.87 -31.07
N PRO A 274 26.11 -10.28 -32.28
CA PRO A 274 26.69 -10.97 -33.41
C PRO A 274 28.17 -11.22 -33.14
N LYS A 275 28.59 -12.50 -33.11
CA LYS A 275 30.01 -12.87 -33.05
C LYS A 275 30.72 -12.40 -34.32
N SER A 276 31.38 -11.26 -34.22
CA SER A 276 32.33 -10.78 -35.24
C SER A 276 33.55 -11.72 -35.28
N CYS A 277 33.52 -12.71 -36.18
CA CYS A 277 34.67 -13.56 -36.46
C CYS A 277 35.55 -12.96 -37.56
N LYS A 278 36.75 -12.52 -37.17
CA LYS A 278 37.96 -12.37 -37.99
C LYS A 278 39.16 -12.56 -37.06
N ASN A 279 40.21 -13.32 -37.35
CA ASN A 279 40.46 -14.35 -38.36
C ASN A 279 41.44 -15.34 -37.70
N GLU A 280 41.43 -16.62 -38.06
CA GLU A 280 42.68 -17.32 -38.39
C GLU A 280 42.41 -18.59 -39.22
N ALA A 281 43.46 -19.11 -39.83
CA ALA A 281 43.39 -19.96 -41.02
C ALA A 281 43.56 -21.46 -40.72
N ASP A 282 43.51 -22.20 -41.83
CA ASP A 282 43.89 -23.59 -42.05
C ASP A 282 42.93 -24.70 -41.60
N ALA A 283 42.57 -25.49 -42.61
CA ALA A 283 41.63 -26.59 -42.55
C ALA A 283 42.26 -27.88 -42.02
N ILE A 284 41.43 -28.73 -41.41
CA ILE A 284 41.48 -30.19 -41.55
C ILE A 284 40.04 -30.72 -41.39
N GLN A 285 39.69 -31.75 -42.19
CA GLN A 285 38.37 -32.36 -42.22
C GLN A 285 38.04 -33.16 -40.94
N GLY A 286 36.76 -33.21 -40.59
CA GLY A 286 36.22 -33.95 -39.44
C GLY A 286 34.70 -34.07 -39.52
N GLU A 287 34.23 -34.86 -40.47
CA GLU A 287 32.82 -35.30 -40.61
C GLU A 287 32.42 -36.22 -39.44
N VAL A 288 31.20 -36.07 -38.90
CA VAL A 288 30.37 -37.12 -38.25
C VAL A 288 29.02 -36.51 -37.80
N ASP A 289 27.92 -37.20 -38.12
CA ASP A 289 26.55 -36.93 -37.64
C ASP A 289 26.38 -37.14 -36.11
N ILE A 290 25.26 -36.70 -35.53
CA ILE A 290 24.26 -37.59 -34.86
C ILE A 290 23.20 -36.80 -34.07
N PHE A 291 21.95 -37.01 -34.47
CA PHE A 291 20.67 -37.05 -33.73
C PHE A 291 20.22 -35.98 -32.71
N LEU A 292 18.98 -35.56 -32.94
CA LEU A 292 18.00 -35.16 -31.93
C LEU A 292 17.54 -36.38 -31.11
N SER A 293 17.26 -36.17 -29.82
CA SER A 293 16.29 -36.99 -29.07
C SER A 293 15.64 -36.17 -27.95
N ASP A 294 14.32 -36.03 -28.02
CA ASP A 294 13.46 -35.69 -26.88
C ASP A 294 13.34 -36.88 -25.90
N ASP A 295 12.46 -36.72 -24.90
CA ASP A 295 12.13 -37.63 -23.79
C ASP A 295 13.22 -37.68 -22.68
N ASP A 296 12.89 -37.53 -21.40
CA ASP A 296 11.82 -38.27 -20.74
C ASP A 296 11.17 -37.57 -19.52
N LEU A 297 9.96 -38.02 -19.20
CA LEU A 297 9.21 -37.65 -17.99
C LEU A 297 9.64 -38.55 -16.81
N THR A 298 9.62 -38.04 -15.58
CA THR A 298 9.36 -38.90 -14.41
C THR A 298 8.79 -38.14 -13.23
N ALA A 299 7.64 -38.59 -12.75
CA ALA A 299 7.04 -38.15 -11.50
C ALA A 299 7.52 -39.01 -10.33
N HIS A 300 7.56 -38.45 -9.12
CA HIS A 300 7.55 -39.25 -7.90
C HIS A 300 6.74 -38.57 -6.77
N GLU A 301 5.79 -39.31 -6.23
CA GLU A 301 5.08 -39.03 -4.98
C GLU A 301 5.85 -39.54 -3.73
N ALA A 302 5.24 -39.34 -2.56
CA ALA A 302 5.63 -39.72 -1.19
C ALA A 302 6.66 -38.77 -0.53
N GLY A 303 6.45 -38.23 0.69
CA GLY A 303 5.34 -38.39 1.63
C GLY A 303 5.65 -39.31 2.82
N VAL A 304 6.19 -38.73 3.90
CA VAL A 304 6.32 -39.36 5.24
C VAL A 304 6.16 -38.26 6.31
N PRO A 305 5.39 -38.48 7.40
CA PRO A 305 5.18 -37.49 8.46
C PRO A 305 6.17 -37.63 9.62
N PHE A 306 6.34 -36.55 10.39
CA PHE A 306 6.81 -36.57 11.78
C PHE A 306 5.91 -35.61 12.57
N ASN A 307 5.35 -35.86 13.75
CA ASN A 307 5.33 -36.90 14.78
C ASN A 307 5.26 -36.09 16.09
N GLU A 308 4.13 -36.14 16.80
CA GLU A 308 3.89 -35.34 18.01
C GLU A 308 4.71 -35.90 19.18
N GLY A 309 5.35 -35.01 19.94
CA GLY A 309 6.02 -35.33 21.19
C GLY A 309 5.35 -34.58 22.34
N ASN A 310 4.52 -35.28 23.12
CA ASN A 310 4.23 -34.87 24.49
C ASN A 310 5.54 -34.92 25.29
N ASP A 311 5.75 -33.94 26.16
CA ASP A 311 6.35 -34.23 27.46
C ASP A 311 5.84 -33.22 28.51
N SER A 312 5.55 -33.76 29.68
CA SER A 312 4.94 -33.09 30.84
C SER A 312 6.01 -32.62 31.83
N ALA A 313 5.77 -31.48 32.48
CA ALA A 313 6.37 -31.18 33.78
C ALA A 313 5.46 -30.26 34.61
N ASP A 314 5.16 -30.70 35.83
CA ASP A 314 4.46 -29.94 36.86
C ASP A 314 5.39 -28.90 37.52
N GLU A 315 4.87 -27.72 37.88
CA GLU A 315 5.43 -26.84 38.93
C GLU A 315 4.25 -26.16 39.67
N GLU A 316 4.32 -26.13 41.00
CA GLU A 316 3.26 -25.71 41.91
C GLU A 316 3.26 -24.19 42.22
N PRO A 317 2.20 -23.62 42.82
CA PRO A 317 2.06 -22.17 42.99
C PRO A 317 2.76 -21.62 44.24
N LEU A 318 3.43 -20.47 44.10
CA LEU A 318 4.00 -19.72 45.24
C LEU A 318 3.37 -18.33 45.42
N ASN A 319 2.45 -18.29 46.39
CA ASN A 319 2.20 -17.26 47.40
C ASN A 319 2.51 -15.77 47.11
N SER A 320 1.47 -14.97 47.28
CA SER A 320 1.52 -13.52 47.55
C SER A 320 2.35 -13.17 48.80
N PRO A 321 2.71 -11.89 48.95
CA PRO A 321 2.45 -11.22 50.22
C PRO A 321 1.61 -9.94 50.07
N GLN A 322 0.87 -9.67 51.14
CA GLN A 322 0.00 -8.51 51.34
C GLN A 322 0.73 -7.36 52.06
N ASP A 323 0.15 -6.17 51.90
CA ASP A 323 0.08 -5.04 52.84
C ASP A 323 1.36 -4.36 53.38
N ALA A 324 1.45 -3.05 53.10
CA ALA A 324 2.02 -2.06 54.02
C ALA A 324 1.32 -0.70 53.80
N ASP A 325 0.48 -0.30 54.77
CA ASP A 325 -0.14 1.03 54.86
C ASP A 325 0.88 2.14 55.16
N GLY A 326 0.53 3.39 54.80
CA GLY A 326 0.99 4.55 55.57
C GLY A 326 1.08 5.90 54.85
N ARG A 327 0.08 6.78 55.11
CA ARG A 327 0.19 8.18 55.63
C ARG A 327 1.20 9.17 54.99
N ASP A 328 0.97 10.49 54.89
CA ASP A 328 -0.11 11.39 55.37
C ASP A 328 0.01 12.78 54.66
N ASN A 329 -1.11 13.51 54.56
CA ASN A 329 -1.30 14.98 54.65
C ASN A 329 -0.46 16.04 53.87
N ALA A 330 -1.20 16.92 53.15
CA ALA A 330 -1.10 18.41 53.05
C ALA A 330 0.23 19.06 52.57
N SER A 331 0.32 20.32 52.10
CA SER A 331 -0.57 21.50 51.98
C SER A 331 -0.14 22.31 50.72
N ASP A 332 -1.03 22.91 49.92
CA ASP A 332 -1.56 24.29 50.01
C ASP A 332 -0.57 25.41 49.57
N ASP A 333 -1.12 26.54 49.10
CA ASP A 333 -0.48 27.75 48.56
C ASP A 333 0.34 27.60 47.23
N GLY A 334 0.22 28.48 46.23
CA GLY A 334 -0.69 29.63 46.09
C GLY A 334 -0.55 30.32 44.71
N ASP A 335 -1.66 30.86 44.21
CA ASP A 335 -1.73 31.81 43.09
C ASP A 335 -1.22 33.19 43.56
N PRO A 336 -0.59 34.02 42.69
CA PRO A 336 -1.39 35.14 42.20
C PRO A 336 -1.13 35.58 40.75
N SER A 337 -2.24 35.92 40.10
CA SER A 337 -2.42 36.98 39.10
C SER A 337 -1.39 38.12 39.09
N ASP A 338 -1.03 38.57 37.90
CA ASP A 338 -0.72 39.99 37.64
C ASP A 338 -1.34 40.45 36.31
N ASP A 339 -1.78 41.70 36.27
CA ASP A 339 -2.66 42.28 35.24
C ASP A 339 -1.92 43.29 34.34
N GLY A 340 -2.39 43.41 33.09
CA GLY A 340 -2.67 44.74 32.53
C GLY A 340 -1.78 45.34 31.43
N HIS A 341 -2.46 46.05 30.53
CA HIS A 341 -2.00 47.07 29.57
C HIS A 341 -1.18 46.57 28.35
N ALA A 342 -1.60 46.63 27.07
CA ALA A 342 -2.57 47.42 26.27
C ALA A 342 -2.04 48.73 25.62
N VAL A 343 -2.42 48.92 24.33
CA VAL A 343 -2.24 50.13 23.47
C VAL A 343 -0.75 50.37 23.06
N ALA A 344 -0.33 50.80 21.87
CA ALA A 344 -0.94 51.26 20.60
C ALA A 344 -0.25 50.53 19.40
N SER A 345 -0.47 50.78 18.10
CA SER A 345 -1.36 51.68 17.33
C SER A 345 -1.58 51.11 15.90
N ALA A 346 -2.21 51.86 15.01
CA ALA A 346 -2.05 51.77 13.55
C ALA A 346 -1.54 53.12 12.99
N ASP A 347 -0.89 53.11 11.82
CA ASP A 347 -0.59 54.33 11.05
C ASP A 347 -0.71 54.04 9.54
N PRO A 348 -1.69 54.62 8.82
CA PRO A 348 -1.89 54.40 7.40
C PRO A 348 -1.57 55.64 6.56
N GLY A 349 -0.54 55.54 5.73
CA GLY A 349 -0.37 56.40 4.57
C GLY A 349 1.03 56.96 4.39
N ASP A 350 1.66 56.58 3.28
CA ASP A 350 2.23 57.62 2.44
C ASP A 350 1.95 57.28 0.97
N LEU A 351 1.61 58.31 0.20
CA LEU A 351 1.30 58.23 -1.22
C LEU A 351 2.30 59.10 -1.97
N ASN A 352 2.53 58.72 -3.23
CA ASN A 352 2.96 59.63 -4.29
C ASN A 352 4.46 60.00 -4.29
N ASP A 353 5.23 59.31 -5.13
CA ASP A 353 6.05 60.04 -6.10
C ASP A 353 5.89 59.43 -7.49
N ASN A 354 5.83 60.28 -8.51
CA ASN A 354 5.74 59.88 -9.92
C ASN A 354 7.06 60.23 -10.60
N THR A 355 7.58 59.35 -11.45
CA THR A 355 8.43 59.82 -12.54
C THR A 355 8.15 59.02 -13.80
N LEU A 356 8.02 59.76 -14.90
CA LEU A 356 7.64 59.28 -16.22
C LEU A 356 8.80 58.63 -16.99
N ASP A 357 8.41 57.97 -18.08
CA ASP A 357 9.18 57.70 -19.30
C ASP A 357 10.43 56.81 -19.18
N ASP A 358 10.31 55.60 -19.74
CA ASP A 358 11.02 55.36 -21.00
C ASP A 358 10.30 54.32 -21.89
N VAL A 359 10.33 54.56 -23.21
CA VAL A 359 9.69 53.73 -24.24
C VAL A 359 10.73 52.79 -24.83
N LEU A 360 10.53 51.48 -24.72
CA LEU A 360 11.15 50.49 -25.62
C LEU A 360 10.21 49.30 -25.88
N ASP A 361 10.18 48.88 -27.14
CA ASP A 361 9.37 47.77 -27.64
C ASP A 361 9.82 46.42 -27.05
N GLY A 362 8.84 45.60 -26.63
CA GLY A 362 9.04 44.21 -26.23
C GLY A 362 8.01 43.32 -26.92
N GLU A 363 8.48 42.35 -27.71
CA GLU A 363 7.62 41.39 -28.41
C GLU A 363 6.84 40.49 -27.43
N PRO A 364 5.66 39.96 -27.82
CA PRO A 364 4.96 38.96 -27.02
C PRO A 364 5.78 37.66 -26.97
N ASP A 365 6.33 37.38 -25.80
CA ASP A 365 7.02 36.13 -25.45
C ASP A 365 5.98 35.01 -25.35
N ASN A 366 5.54 34.49 -26.50
CA ASN A 366 4.74 33.28 -26.62
C ASN A 366 5.59 32.10 -26.13
N ARG A 367 5.49 31.78 -24.84
CA ARG A 367 6.05 30.55 -24.29
C ARG A 367 5.00 29.46 -24.33
N ASP A 368 5.42 28.32 -24.85
CA ASP A 368 4.64 27.09 -24.94
C ASP A 368 4.48 26.46 -23.54
N GLU A 369 3.66 27.06 -22.66
CA GLU A 369 3.40 26.55 -21.30
C GLU A 369 2.55 25.26 -21.30
N ASP A 370 2.01 24.84 -22.46
CA ASP A 370 1.15 23.65 -22.62
C ASP A 370 1.91 22.33 -22.87
N GLU A 371 3.23 22.34 -23.14
CA GLU A 371 4.00 21.09 -23.35
C GLU A 371 4.31 20.35 -22.03
N ASP A 372 4.39 21.07 -20.90
CA ASP A 372 4.80 20.52 -19.60
C ASP A 372 3.77 19.53 -19.00
N GLU A 373 2.46 19.72 -19.25
CA GLU A 373 1.41 18.84 -18.70
C GLU A 373 1.44 17.42 -19.33
N PHE A 374 1.98 17.29 -20.56
CA PHE A 374 2.08 16.00 -21.26
C PHE A 374 3.31 15.18 -20.87
N GLU A 375 4.36 15.79 -20.32
CA GLU A 375 5.48 15.04 -19.76
C GLU A 375 5.08 14.28 -18.49
N GLU A 376 4.17 14.81 -17.67
CA GLU A 376 3.78 14.17 -16.40
C GLU A 376 3.09 12.81 -16.63
N ILE A 377 2.22 12.69 -17.64
CA ILE A 377 1.54 11.41 -17.97
C ILE A 377 2.52 10.37 -18.52
N ASN A 378 3.50 10.80 -19.32
CA ASN A 378 4.54 9.94 -19.90
C ASN A 378 5.62 9.52 -18.88
N SER A 379 5.70 10.20 -17.74
CA SER A 379 6.58 9.81 -16.64
C SER A 379 6.18 8.47 -16.02
N GLU A 380 7.14 7.79 -15.36
CA GLU A 380 6.86 6.58 -14.57
C GLU A 380 5.81 6.86 -13.47
N ALA A 381 5.78 8.08 -12.93
CA ALA A 381 4.80 8.49 -11.93
C ALA A 381 3.37 8.55 -12.53
N GLY A 382 3.21 9.16 -13.71
CA GLY A 382 1.94 9.23 -14.44
C GLY A 382 1.41 7.85 -14.83
N TYR A 383 2.28 6.98 -15.36
CA TYR A 383 1.93 5.57 -15.62
C TYR A 383 1.49 4.84 -14.36
N LEU A 384 2.22 4.98 -13.24
CA LEU A 384 1.87 4.33 -11.97
C LEU A 384 0.58 4.90 -11.35
N ALA A 385 0.29 6.18 -11.53
CA ALA A 385 -0.97 6.80 -11.13
C ALA A 385 -2.14 6.23 -11.95
N THR A 386 -2.02 6.22 -13.27
CA THR A 386 -3.00 5.63 -14.20
C THR A 386 -3.26 4.14 -13.88
N LEU A 387 -2.21 3.36 -13.61
CA LEU A 387 -2.34 1.95 -13.26
C LEU A 387 -3.02 1.73 -11.90
N LYS A 388 -2.75 2.58 -10.90
CA LYS A 388 -3.46 2.57 -9.60
C LYS A 388 -4.95 2.90 -9.80
N TRP A 389 -5.26 3.89 -10.62
CA TRP A 389 -6.62 4.31 -10.95
C TRP A 389 -7.40 3.20 -11.69
N MET A 390 -6.83 2.60 -12.74
CA MET A 390 -7.44 1.46 -13.43
C MET A 390 -7.73 0.29 -12.47
N LYS A 391 -6.80 -0.01 -11.54
CA LYS A 391 -7.01 -1.05 -10.51
C LYS A 391 -8.14 -0.71 -9.54
N LEU A 392 -8.31 0.56 -9.18
CA LEU A 392 -9.43 1.02 -8.33
C LEU A 392 -10.78 0.78 -9.03
N LEU A 393 -10.90 1.21 -10.29
CA LEU A 393 -12.12 1.00 -11.10
C LEU A 393 -12.47 -0.48 -11.25
N VAL A 394 -11.48 -1.33 -11.55
CA VAL A 394 -11.65 -2.79 -11.59
C VAL A 394 -12.18 -3.33 -10.27
N SER A 395 -11.65 -2.85 -9.14
CA SER A 395 -12.13 -3.25 -7.81
C SER A 395 -13.56 -2.81 -7.56
N GLN A 396 -13.95 -1.60 -7.97
CA GLN A 396 -15.31 -1.06 -7.80
C GLN A 396 -16.33 -1.78 -8.69
N PHE A 397 -16.10 -1.94 -10.00
CA PHE A 397 -17.04 -2.66 -10.88
C PHE A 397 -17.18 -4.14 -10.49
N ASN A 398 -16.10 -4.80 -10.09
CA ASN A 398 -16.16 -6.16 -9.54
C ASN A 398 -16.99 -6.20 -8.24
N SER A 399 -16.87 -5.17 -7.39
CA SER A 399 -17.64 -5.07 -6.15
C SER A 399 -19.14 -4.83 -6.40
N ALA A 400 -19.50 -3.93 -7.33
CA ALA A 400 -20.88 -3.71 -7.76
C ALA A 400 -21.50 -5.01 -8.31
N SER A 401 -20.77 -5.71 -9.19
CA SER A 401 -21.18 -7.01 -9.72
C SER A 401 -21.34 -8.05 -8.61
N LEU A 402 -20.41 -8.14 -7.66
CA LEU A 402 -20.48 -9.08 -6.53
C LEU A 402 -21.69 -8.82 -5.63
N LEU A 403 -21.99 -7.55 -5.29
CA LEU A 403 -23.20 -7.22 -4.54
C LEU A 403 -24.44 -7.64 -5.32
N VAL A 404 -24.57 -7.24 -6.60
CA VAL A 404 -25.75 -7.54 -7.41
C VAL A 404 -25.86 -9.03 -7.80
N ILE A 405 -24.81 -9.83 -7.61
CA ILE A 405 -24.86 -11.29 -7.77
C ILE A 405 -25.17 -12.01 -6.45
N LYS A 406 -24.62 -11.56 -5.31
CA LYS A 406 -24.61 -12.32 -4.05
C LYS A 406 -25.60 -11.83 -3.00
N LEU A 407 -26.11 -10.61 -3.11
CA LEU A 407 -27.25 -10.16 -2.30
C LEU A 407 -28.49 -10.96 -2.71
N THR A 408 -28.96 -11.78 -1.79
CA THR A 408 -30.19 -12.58 -1.89
C THR A 408 -31.29 -12.05 -0.97
N THR A 409 -31.04 -10.93 -0.31
CA THR A 409 -31.81 -10.40 0.81
C THR A 409 -32.97 -9.51 0.37
N ASP A 410 -33.94 -9.36 1.26
CA ASP A 410 -35.19 -8.62 1.07
C ASP A 410 -34.98 -7.12 1.27
N THR A 411 -34.13 -6.74 2.23
CA THR A 411 -33.76 -5.36 2.55
C THR A 411 -32.29 -5.23 2.92
N VAL A 412 -31.70 -4.08 2.62
CA VAL A 412 -30.34 -3.67 2.96
C VAL A 412 -30.38 -2.41 3.82
N SER A 413 -29.77 -2.46 5.00
CA SER A 413 -29.78 -1.42 6.02
C SER A 413 -28.35 -1.03 6.35
N LEU A 414 -27.89 0.10 5.83
CA LEU A 414 -26.53 0.60 6.01
C LEU A 414 -26.54 1.70 7.08
N ARG A 415 -25.55 1.69 7.97
CA ARG A 415 -25.30 2.74 8.97
C ARG A 415 -23.85 3.17 8.93
N ILE A 416 -23.58 4.38 9.41
CA ILE A 416 -22.22 4.93 9.52
C ILE A 416 -21.91 5.08 11.00
N LEU A 417 -20.86 4.40 11.46
CA LEU A 417 -20.20 4.64 12.72
C LEU A 417 -19.23 5.80 12.53
N LYS A 418 -19.53 6.96 13.14
CA LYS A 418 -18.57 8.06 13.22
C LYS A 418 -17.59 7.76 14.35
N SER A 419 -16.30 7.72 14.00
CA SER A 419 -15.21 7.46 14.93
C SER A 419 -15.02 8.63 15.91
N PRO A 420 -14.64 8.36 17.17
CA PRO A 420 -14.29 9.41 18.13
C PRO A 420 -13.04 10.19 17.64
N PRO A 421 -12.82 11.40 18.17
CA PRO A 421 -11.54 12.08 18.01
C PRO A 421 -10.39 11.22 18.57
N VAL A 422 -9.22 11.32 17.93
CA VAL A 422 -7.99 10.67 18.39
C VAL A 422 -7.35 11.50 19.50
N GLY A 423 -7.05 10.87 20.64
CA GLY A 423 -6.26 11.48 21.72
C GLY A 423 -4.94 12.05 21.21
N VAL A 424 -4.58 13.24 21.68
CA VAL A 424 -3.36 13.97 21.26
C VAL A 424 -2.14 13.65 22.11
N ASP A 425 -2.34 13.08 23.29
CA ASP A 425 -1.28 12.81 24.25
C ASP A 425 -0.40 11.64 23.77
N MET A 426 0.90 11.82 23.87
CA MET A 426 1.90 10.86 23.42
C MET A 426 2.93 10.63 24.52
N MET A 427 3.22 9.36 24.79
CA MET A 427 4.46 8.98 25.48
C MET A 427 5.64 9.25 24.54
N SER A 428 6.65 9.96 25.02
CA SER A 428 7.92 10.14 24.32
C SER A 428 8.67 8.81 24.18
N TRP A 429 9.58 8.70 23.21
CA TRP A 429 10.38 7.48 23.10
C TRP A 429 11.37 7.36 24.27
N GLU A 430 11.79 8.49 24.85
CA GLU A 430 12.57 8.58 26.07
C GLU A 430 11.86 7.93 27.27
N GLU A 431 10.58 8.25 27.48
CA GLU A 431 9.73 7.61 28.50
C GLU A 431 9.49 6.13 28.22
N LEU A 432 9.25 5.77 26.95
CA LEU A 432 9.06 4.37 26.54
C LEU A 432 10.27 3.49 26.91
N PHE A 433 11.50 3.99 26.73
CA PHE A 433 12.73 3.28 27.09
C PHE A 433 13.27 3.59 28.50
N ALA A 434 12.54 4.34 29.33
CA ALA A 434 12.94 4.63 30.70
C ALA A 434 13.16 3.34 31.50
N ALA A 435 14.03 3.37 32.52
CA ALA A 435 14.43 2.18 33.26
C ALA A 435 13.25 1.49 33.98
N ASP A 436 12.26 2.28 34.39
CA ASP A 436 11.08 1.84 35.14
C ASP A 436 9.83 1.60 34.23
N SER A 437 10.03 1.70 32.91
CA SER A 437 8.98 1.44 31.91
C SER A 437 8.65 -0.06 31.86
N ASN A 438 7.51 -0.43 32.46
CA ASN A 438 6.88 -1.74 32.27
C ASN A 438 6.20 -1.90 30.89
N PHE A 439 6.37 -0.93 29.98
CA PHE A 439 5.76 -0.93 28.66
C PHE A 439 6.69 -1.54 27.61
N PHE A 440 7.97 -1.15 27.55
CA PHE A 440 8.85 -1.68 26.52
C PHE A 440 9.46 -3.04 26.93
N PRO A 441 9.21 -4.14 26.18
CA PRO A 441 9.63 -5.48 26.58
C PRO A 441 11.15 -5.55 26.73
N THR A 442 11.64 -6.22 27.76
CA THR A 442 13.06 -6.23 28.15
C THR A 442 13.90 -7.31 27.46
N TRP A 443 13.27 -8.28 26.82
CA TRP A 443 13.90 -9.44 26.16
C TRP A 443 13.46 -9.57 24.70
N SER A 444 14.20 -10.36 23.92
CA SER A 444 13.85 -10.78 22.56
C SER A 444 13.90 -12.30 22.47
N HIS A 445 12.88 -12.95 21.91
CA HIS A 445 12.84 -14.42 21.84
C HIS A 445 13.83 -15.02 20.83
N ARG A 446 14.45 -14.22 19.95
CA ARG A 446 15.38 -14.71 18.93
C ARG A 446 16.68 -15.28 19.55
N PRO A 447 16.95 -16.60 19.44
CA PRO A 447 18.15 -17.19 20.02
C PRO A 447 19.42 -16.60 19.38
N GLY A 448 20.40 -16.26 20.22
CA GLY A 448 21.70 -15.72 19.78
C GLY A 448 21.75 -14.21 19.48
N SER A 449 20.62 -13.49 19.49
CA SER A 449 20.64 -12.03 19.41
C SER A 449 21.19 -11.40 20.68
N ARG A 450 21.95 -10.30 20.56
CA ARG A 450 22.53 -9.60 21.71
C ARG A 450 21.43 -8.94 22.54
N LEU A 451 21.38 -9.27 23.83
CA LEU A 451 20.47 -8.62 24.78
C LEU A 451 20.95 -7.19 25.08
N TRP A 452 20.34 -6.21 24.40
CA TRP A 452 20.52 -4.79 24.65
C TRP A 452 19.59 -4.32 25.78
N ARG A 453 20.06 -3.58 26.78
CA ARG A 453 19.16 -3.04 27.82
C ARG A 453 18.44 -1.79 27.30
N ASN A 454 17.27 -1.46 27.86
CA ASN A 454 16.50 -0.27 27.47
C ASN A 454 17.36 1.00 27.56
N GLN A 455 18.19 1.12 28.60
CA GLN A 455 19.15 2.21 28.78
C GLN A 455 20.23 2.29 27.68
N ASP A 456 20.66 1.16 27.13
CA ASP A 456 21.67 1.13 26.06
C ASP A 456 21.04 1.51 24.70
N ILE A 457 19.78 1.10 24.47
CA ILE A 457 18.93 1.51 23.34
C ILE A 457 18.63 3.02 23.41
N ALA A 458 18.18 3.52 24.56
CA ALA A 458 17.89 4.93 24.76
C ALA A 458 19.11 5.79 24.44
N LYS A 459 20.29 5.46 25.01
CA LYS A 459 21.56 6.17 24.74
C LYS A 459 21.93 6.17 23.25
N PHE A 460 21.72 5.06 22.55
CA PHE A 460 21.95 4.97 21.11
C PHE A 460 21.05 5.93 20.33
N ILE A 461 19.74 5.93 20.62
CA ILE A 461 18.77 6.80 19.96
C ILE A 461 19.04 8.26 20.30
N THR A 462 19.25 8.62 21.58
CA THR A 462 19.64 9.98 22.01
C THR A 462 20.88 10.46 21.26
N SER A 463 21.90 9.60 21.10
CA SER A 463 23.12 9.97 20.37
C SER A 463 22.86 10.21 18.87
N GLY A 464 22.06 9.36 18.22
CA GLY A 464 21.72 9.54 16.80
C GLY A 464 20.79 10.73 16.54
N VAL A 465 19.83 10.98 17.43
CA VAL A 465 18.94 12.15 17.38
C VAL A 465 19.74 13.44 17.60
N ASN A 466 20.66 13.48 18.56
CA ASN A 466 21.48 14.67 18.84
C ASN A 466 22.69 14.85 17.91
N ALA A 467 22.95 13.89 17.02
CA ALA A 467 24.02 13.98 16.02
C ALA A 467 23.74 15.03 14.93
N ASN A 468 24.78 15.36 14.15
CA ASN A 468 24.72 16.26 12.99
C ASN A 468 24.06 15.62 11.74
N ARG A 469 22.96 14.89 11.96
CA ARG A 469 22.22 14.07 10.99
C ARG A 469 21.73 14.83 9.77
N ARG A 470 21.35 16.11 9.88
CA ARG A 470 20.93 16.94 8.72
C ARG A 470 22.08 17.14 7.73
N SER A 471 23.25 17.55 8.23
CA SER A 471 24.45 17.76 7.40
C SER A 471 24.96 16.44 6.82
N THR A 472 24.97 15.38 7.63
CA THR A 472 25.36 14.02 7.18
C THR A 472 24.41 13.50 6.09
N SER A 473 23.09 13.62 6.27
CA SER A 473 22.09 13.24 5.26
C SER A 473 22.25 14.01 3.96
N SER A 474 22.41 15.33 4.03
CA SER A 474 22.64 16.17 2.84
C SER A 474 23.89 15.76 2.08
N ARG A 475 25.00 15.45 2.78
CA ARG A 475 26.24 14.95 2.15
C ARG A 475 26.07 13.55 1.56
N ALA A 476 25.35 12.67 2.23
CA ALA A 476 25.07 11.31 1.74
C ALA A 476 24.20 11.34 0.48
N GLN A 477 23.14 12.16 0.44
CA GLN A 477 22.30 12.30 -0.75
C GLN A 477 23.06 12.98 -1.90
N ASN A 478 23.89 13.98 -1.62
CA ASN A 478 24.76 14.59 -2.64
C ASN A 478 25.74 13.56 -3.24
N ALA A 479 26.32 12.68 -2.40
CA ALA A 479 27.18 11.60 -2.86
C ALA A 479 26.39 10.53 -3.65
N LEU A 480 25.21 10.14 -3.19
CA LEU A 480 24.36 9.15 -3.86
C LEU A 480 23.89 9.65 -5.25
N ASN A 481 23.42 10.89 -5.35
CA ASN A 481 23.00 11.49 -6.62
C ASN A 481 24.17 11.57 -7.62
N ALA A 482 25.36 12.00 -7.18
CA ALA A 482 26.54 12.05 -8.04
C ALA A 482 27.02 10.64 -8.44
N TRP A 483 26.92 9.66 -7.53
CA TRP A 483 27.24 8.26 -7.80
C TRP A 483 26.28 7.63 -8.83
N GLU A 484 24.97 7.86 -8.69
CA GLU A 484 23.97 7.39 -9.65
C GLU A 484 24.08 8.07 -11.01
N GLN A 485 24.60 9.31 -11.09
CA GLN A 485 24.97 9.94 -12.36
C GLN A 485 26.18 9.24 -13.01
N ILE A 486 27.25 8.95 -12.26
CA ILE A 486 28.42 8.20 -12.77
C ILE A 486 28.00 6.85 -13.38
N LEU A 487 27.07 6.14 -12.72
CA LEU A 487 26.55 4.86 -13.21
C LEU A 487 25.76 4.97 -14.53
N LYS A 488 25.21 6.16 -14.85
CA LYS A 488 24.50 6.44 -16.10
C LYS A 488 25.42 6.98 -17.21
N THR A 489 26.38 7.86 -16.89
CA THR A 489 27.14 8.65 -17.87
C THR A 489 28.47 7.99 -18.28
N TYR A 490 28.42 6.70 -18.68
CA TYR A 490 29.56 5.77 -18.79
C TYR A 490 30.78 6.21 -19.65
N HIS A 491 30.74 7.34 -20.38
CA HIS A 491 31.73 7.67 -21.42
C HIS A 491 32.41 9.06 -21.39
N SER A 492 31.98 10.05 -20.59
CA SER A 492 32.78 11.28 -20.37
C SER A 492 32.37 12.06 -19.11
N ASP A 493 33.36 12.67 -18.44
CA ASP A 493 33.27 13.49 -17.21
C ASP A 493 32.75 12.82 -15.91
N TYR A 494 33.00 11.52 -15.73
CA TYR A 494 32.83 10.91 -14.40
C TYR A 494 33.86 11.40 -13.36
N GLN A 495 34.97 12.04 -13.77
CA GLN A 495 36.03 12.45 -12.84
C GLN A 495 35.56 13.56 -11.89
N THR A 496 34.86 14.58 -12.42
CA THR A 496 34.31 15.69 -11.64
C THR A 496 33.25 15.18 -10.65
N LEU A 497 32.36 14.29 -11.11
CA LEU A 497 31.36 13.63 -10.26
C LEU A 497 32.02 12.75 -9.18
N PHE A 498 33.03 11.95 -9.53
CA PHE A 498 33.72 11.07 -8.59
C PHE A 498 34.45 11.87 -7.51
N ALA A 499 35.11 12.98 -7.86
CA ALA A 499 35.71 13.89 -6.90
C ALA A 499 34.66 14.46 -5.90
N ARG A 500 33.45 14.78 -6.36
CA ARG A 500 32.32 15.21 -5.51
C ARG A 500 31.83 14.10 -4.58
N VAL A 501 31.79 12.85 -5.04
CA VAL A 501 31.48 11.68 -4.19
C VAL A 501 32.56 11.50 -3.12
N VAL A 502 33.83 11.45 -3.51
CA VAL A 502 34.98 11.33 -2.59
C VAL A 502 34.95 12.44 -1.53
N GLN A 503 34.85 13.71 -1.93
CA GLN A 503 34.79 14.85 -1.01
C GLN A 503 33.64 14.72 0.01
N SER A 504 32.47 14.29 -0.45
CA SER A 504 31.29 14.14 0.41
C SER A 504 31.45 12.98 1.39
N VAL A 505 32.04 11.86 0.97
CA VAL A 505 32.30 10.69 1.83
C VAL A 505 33.43 10.96 2.82
N THR A 506 34.52 11.62 2.42
CA THR A 506 35.58 12.08 3.34
C THR A 506 35.01 13.01 4.41
N TRP A 507 34.15 13.97 4.04
CA TRP A 507 33.47 14.82 5.03
C TRP A 507 32.65 13.99 6.03
N ILE A 508 31.92 12.96 5.57
CA ILE A 508 31.15 12.09 6.46
C ILE A 508 32.09 11.32 7.41
N GLN A 509 33.17 10.73 6.91
CA GLN A 509 34.16 10.01 7.73
C GLN A 509 34.78 10.90 8.82
N ASP A 510 35.13 12.14 8.49
CA ASP A 510 35.83 13.04 9.39
C ASP A 510 34.89 13.73 10.39
N GLN A 511 33.70 14.15 9.93
CA GLN A 511 32.86 15.11 10.64
C GLN A 511 31.52 14.54 11.16
N THR A 512 31.09 13.34 10.75
CA THR A 512 29.81 12.82 11.25
C THR A 512 29.88 12.44 12.73
N SER A 513 28.83 12.78 13.48
CA SER A 513 28.55 12.23 14.81
C SER A 513 27.42 11.20 14.81
N VAL A 514 26.91 10.83 13.63
CA VAL A 514 25.85 9.83 13.49
C VAL A 514 26.45 8.42 13.65
N PRO A 515 25.93 7.57 14.57
CA PRO A 515 26.46 6.22 14.78
C PRO A 515 26.57 5.39 13.51
N GLY A 516 27.71 4.71 13.30
CA GLY A 516 27.97 3.82 12.16
C GLY A 516 28.27 4.50 10.82
N CYS A 517 27.91 5.78 10.64
CA CYS A 517 28.11 6.48 9.37
C CYS A 517 29.60 6.72 9.07
N LYS A 518 30.43 6.87 10.10
CA LYS A 518 31.89 7.04 9.97
C LYS A 518 32.56 5.77 9.44
N GLU A 519 32.16 4.62 9.98
CA GLU A 519 32.64 3.30 9.60
C GLU A 519 32.24 2.99 8.15
N SER A 520 30.98 3.17 7.78
CA SER A 520 30.52 3.02 6.38
C SER A 520 31.21 3.96 5.40
N ALA A 521 31.50 5.20 5.79
CA ALA A 521 32.24 6.15 4.96
C ALA A 521 33.71 5.72 4.77
N ALA A 522 34.38 5.25 5.83
CA ALA A 522 35.72 4.66 5.74
C ALA A 522 35.73 3.43 4.81
N ASP A 523 34.69 2.61 4.87
CA ASP A 523 34.56 1.38 4.09
C ASP A 523 34.27 1.65 2.60
N ILE A 524 33.65 2.79 2.26
CA ILE A 524 33.57 3.33 0.89
C ILE A 524 34.93 3.86 0.43
N LEU A 525 35.61 4.67 1.24
CA LEU A 525 36.91 5.27 0.86
C LEU A 525 37.98 4.20 0.60
N LYS A 526 37.94 3.09 1.34
CA LYS A 526 38.77 1.91 1.09
C LYS A 526 38.49 1.24 -0.27
N VAL A 527 37.27 1.34 -0.81
CA VAL A 527 36.97 0.92 -2.19
C VAL A 527 37.54 1.93 -3.19
N PHE A 528 37.52 3.23 -2.84
CA PHE A 528 38.06 4.34 -3.64
C PHE A 528 39.60 4.42 -3.65
N GLU A 529 40.32 3.58 -2.90
CA GLU A 529 41.78 3.34 -3.07
C GLU A 529 42.12 2.75 -4.45
N ARG A 530 41.12 2.27 -5.20
CA ARG A 530 41.24 1.70 -6.56
C ARG A 530 40.82 2.72 -7.61
N ASN A 531 41.26 2.51 -8.86
CA ASN A 531 40.81 3.34 -9.97
C ASN A 531 39.29 3.21 -10.12
N VAL A 532 38.58 4.34 -10.31
CA VAL A 532 37.13 4.38 -10.52
C VAL A 532 36.68 3.47 -11.67
N VAL A 533 37.49 3.30 -12.73
CA VAL A 533 37.22 2.35 -13.82
C VAL A 533 37.13 0.91 -13.30
N ASP A 534 38.04 0.50 -12.40
CA ASP A 534 38.03 -0.83 -11.79
C ASP A 534 36.89 -1.01 -10.77
N ILE A 535 36.28 0.07 -10.29
CA ILE A 535 35.12 0.05 -9.40
C ILE A 535 33.85 -0.14 -10.21
N LEU A 536 33.71 0.60 -11.32
CA LEU A 536 32.58 0.53 -12.24
C LEU A 536 32.55 -0.79 -13.03
N ALA A 537 33.72 -1.38 -13.31
CA ALA A 537 33.84 -2.69 -13.93
C ALA A 537 33.56 -3.88 -12.96
N ASP A 538 33.44 -3.63 -11.65
CA ASP A 538 33.20 -4.64 -10.62
C ASP A 538 31.82 -4.42 -9.97
N PRO A 539 30.78 -5.19 -10.36
CA PRO A 539 29.43 -5.05 -9.80
C PRO A 539 29.37 -5.21 -8.28
N CYS A 540 30.25 -5.99 -7.67
CA CYS A 540 30.30 -6.19 -6.22
C CYS A 540 30.81 -4.94 -5.51
N ARG A 541 31.83 -4.25 -6.07
CA ARG A 541 32.29 -2.95 -5.54
C ARG A 541 31.26 -1.86 -5.74
N THR A 542 30.68 -1.78 -6.93
CA THR A 542 29.63 -0.81 -7.25
C THR A 542 28.44 -0.97 -6.29
N SER A 543 27.97 -2.20 -6.09
CA SER A 543 26.93 -2.53 -5.12
C SER A 543 27.32 -2.14 -3.69
N LYS A 544 28.57 -2.43 -3.26
CA LYS A 544 29.05 -2.04 -1.92
C LYS A 544 29.04 -0.52 -1.69
N VAL A 545 29.45 0.28 -2.68
CA VAL A 545 29.43 1.76 -2.59
C VAL A 545 27.99 2.25 -2.49
N THR A 546 27.12 1.83 -3.41
CA THR A 546 25.69 2.19 -3.42
C THR A 546 25.00 1.80 -2.10
N HIS A 547 25.27 0.60 -1.58
CA HIS A 547 24.70 0.09 -0.33
C HIS A 547 25.09 0.94 0.87
N ASN A 548 26.38 1.28 1.03
CA ASN A 548 26.85 2.10 2.15
C ASN A 548 26.35 3.55 2.06
N LEU A 549 26.27 4.13 0.86
CA LEU A 549 25.70 5.48 0.68
C LEU A 549 24.21 5.53 1.06
N ARG A 550 23.42 4.54 0.61
CA ARG A 550 22.00 4.41 1.00
C ARG A 550 21.85 4.17 2.50
N TYR A 551 22.64 3.27 3.09
CA TYR A 551 22.65 3.05 4.54
C TYR A 551 22.90 4.34 5.35
N ILE A 552 23.88 5.16 4.97
CA ILE A 552 24.13 6.44 5.66
C ILE A 552 22.91 7.37 5.56
N ALA A 553 22.27 7.47 4.38
CA ALA A 553 21.07 8.28 4.17
C ALA A 553 19.86 7.75 4.98
N ASP A 554 19.65 6.44 4.98
CA ASP A 554 18.56 5.75 5.71
C ASP A 554 18.70 5.96 7.22
N VAL A 555 19.91 5.74 7.77
CA VAL A 555 20.19 5.95 9.20
C VAL A 555 19.97 7.41 9.62
N CYS A 556 20.41 8.37 8.81
CA CYS A 556 20.13 9.79 9.08
C CYS A 556 18.64 10.11 9.01
N THR A 557 17.89 9.45 8.12
CA THR A 557 16.43 9.62 7.97
C THR A 557 15.68 9.04 9.16
N ILE A 558 16.08 7.87 9.66
CA ILE A 558 15.53 7.24 10.87
C ILE A 558 15.68 8.17 12.09
N PHE A 559 16.90 8.65 12.37
CA PHE A 559 17.13 9.61 13.46
C PHE A 559 16.50 10.99 13.20
N GLY A 560 16.26 11.34 11.93
CA GLY A 560 15.45 12.49 11.53
C GLY A 560 14.01 12.33 12.00
N GLY A 561 13.37 11.21 11.67
CA GLY A 561 11.99 10.89 12.05
C GLY A 561 11.78 10.83 13.56
N LEU A 562 12.70 10.19 14.30
CA LEU A 562 12.63 10.09 15.77
C LEU A 562 12.74 11.44 16.50
N SER A 563 13.17 12.51 15.82
CA SER A 563 13.20 13.87 16.38
C SER A 563 11.90 14.68 16.20
N VAL A 564 10.87 14.10 15.57
CA VAL A 564 9.57 14.75 15.36
C VAL A 564 8.55 14.14 16.31
N THR A 565 8.14 14.91 17.32
CA THR A 565 7.23 14.49 18.41
C THR A 565 5.75 14.46 18.03
N ASN A 566 5.41 14.37 16.74
CA ASN A 566 4.02 14.50 16.26
C ASN A 566 3.51 13.20 15.66
N PHE A 567 2.73 12.45 16.44
CA PHE A 567 2.02 11.25 15.96
C PHE A 567 0.89 11.65 15.00
N LYS A 568 1.03 11.19 13.75
CA LYS A 568 0.02 11.35 12.69
C LYS A 568 -0.83 10.09 12.49
N GLY A 569 -0.90 9.22 13.49
CA GLY A 569 -1.78 8.06 13.43
C GLY A 569 -3.25 8.49 13.34
N SER A 570 -4.00 7.76 12.52
CA SER A 570 -5.45 7.84 12.49
C SER A 570 -6.03 6.63 13.21
N LEU A 571 -7.26 6.77 13.70
CA LEU A 571 -8.01 5.63 14.21
C LEU A 571 -8.44 4.78 13.02
N HIS A 572 -7.87 3.59 12.91
CA HIS A 572 -8.22 2.66 11.85
C HIS A 572 -9.60 2.05 12.09
N CYS A 573 -10.38 1.97 11.02
CA CYS A 573 -11.73 1.45 11.00
C CYS A 573 -11.83 -0.01 11.49
N GLU A 574 -10.84 -0.85 11.19
CA GLU A 574 -10.79 -2.23 11.68
C GLU A 574 -10.59 -2.32 13.19
N ALA A 575 -9.78 -1.43 13.76
CA ALA A 575 -9.54 -1.37 15.20
C ALA A 575 -10.80 -0.90 15.94
N ALA A 576 -11.49 0.11 15.41
CA ALA A 576 -12.76 0.58 15.96
C ALA A 576 -13.85 -0.52 15.95
N LEU A 577 -14.09 -1.16 14.80
CA LEU A 577 -15.14 -2.19 14.69
C LEU A 577 -14.81 -3.44 15.50
N GLY A 578 -13.58 -3.96 15.39
CA GLY A 578 -13.19 -5.18 16.09
C GLY A 578 -13.30 -5.06 17.60
N THR A 579 -12.84 -3.94 18.17
CA THR A 579 -12.92 -3.68 19.61
C THR A 579 -14.37 -3.50 20.07
N LEU A 580 -15.22 -2.77 19.34
CA LEU A 580 -16.64 -2.63 19.69
C LEU A 580 -17.39 -3.98 19.66
N ILE A 581 -17.09 -4.85 18.69
CA ILE A 581 -17.71 -6.19 18.57
C ILE A 581 -17.22 -7.14 19.68
N SER A 582 -15.98 -6.98 20.15
CA SER A 582 -15.37 -7.89 21.15
C SER A 582 -15.57 -7.44 22.59
N THR A 583 -15.81 -6.15 22.83
CA THR A 583 -15.90 -5.59 24.17
C THR A 583 -17.21 -6.01 24.84
N PRO A 584 -17.19 -6.59 26.04
CA PRO A 584 -18.41 -6.85 26.80
C PRO A 584 -19.12 -5.54 27.16
N VAL A 585 -20.45 -5.53 27.14
CA VAL A 585 -21.32 -4.40 27.59
C VAL A 585 -21.16 -4.09 29.10
N ARG A 586 -20.27 -4.77 29.83
CA ARG A 586 -20.02 -4.56 31.27
C ARG A 586 -19.44 -3.16 31.54
N ASP A 587 -19.57 -2.73 32.79
CA ASP A 587 -19.55 -1.34 33.31
C ASP A 587 -18.29 -0.48 33.08
N ILE A 588 -17.33 -0.90 32.25
CA ILE A 588 -16.09 -0.16 31.98
C ILE A 588 -16.37 1.12 31.17
N TYR A 589 -17.38 1.08 30.29
CA TYR A 589 -17.77 2.21 29.43
C TYR A 589 -19.30 2.35 29.34
N PRO A 590 -19.99 2.75 30.42
CA PRO A 590 -21.46 2.85 30.44
C PRO A 590 -22.02 3.75 29.34
N GLN A 591 -21.28 4.78 28.93
CA GLN A 591 -21.64 5.67 27.83
C GLN A 591 -21.76 4.97 26.46
N TYR A 592 -21.05 3.86 26.24
CA TYR A 592 -21.12 3.09 24.99
C TYR A 592 -22.01 1.85 25.09
N SER A 593 -22.73 1.64 26.21
CA SER A 593 -23.49 0.41 26.48
C SER A 593 -24.53 0.08 25.40
N SER A 594 -25.25 1.07 24.89
CA SER A 594 -26.22 0.91 23.80
C SER A 594 -25.55 0.55 22.47
N LEU A 595 -24.46 1.22 22.12
CA LEU A 595 -23.67 0.95 20.93
C LEU A 595 -23.05 -0.45 20.97
N LEU A 596 -22.45 -0.84 22.10
CA LEU A 596 -21.86 -2.17 22.30
C LEU A 596 -22.92 -3.27 22.18
N ALA A 597 -24.10 -3.09 22.78
CA ALA A 597 -25.20 -4.04 22.67
C ALA A 597 -25.74 -4.20 21.23
N GLU A 598 -25.68 -3.15 20.40
CA GLU A 598 -25.96 -3.25 18.97
C GLU A 598 -24.81 -3.91 18.19
N MET A 599 -23.56 -3.51 18.44
CA MET A 599 -22.38 -4.04 17.74
C MET A 599 -22.13 -5.54 18.02
N GLN A 600 -22.52 -6.05 19.19
CA GLN A 600 -22.45 -7.49 19.51
C GLN A 600 -23.37 -8.37 18.66
N GLN A 601 -24.32 -7.80 17.90
CA GLN A 601 -25.16 -8.55 16.95
C GLN A 601 -24.42 -8.90 15.64
N TYR A 602 -23.24 -8.33 15.42
CA TYR A 602 -22.46 -8.52 14.20
C TYR A 602 -21.42 -9.64 14.36
N GLY A 603 -21.18 -10.37 13.27
CA GLY A 603 -20.26 -11.51 13.26
C GLY A 603 -18.78 -11.11 13.25
N ARG A 604 -17.90 -12.12 13.32
CA ARG A 604 -16.44 -11.97 13.32
C ARG A 604 -15.82 -11.51 11.98
N VAL A 605 -16.64 -11.17 10.98
CA VAL A 605 -16.21 -10.98 9.59
C VAL A 605 -16.14 -9.49 9.25
N ILE A 606 -14.92 -8.94 9.11
CA ILE A 606 -14.70 -7.54 8.76
C ILE A 606 -14.21 -7.46 7.32
N GLY A 607 -15.00 -6.84 6.45
CA GLY A 607 -14.59 -6.52 5.08
C GLY A 607 -13.96 -5.14 5.01
N THR A 608 -12.89 -5.02 4.24
CA THR A 608 -12.09 -3.78 4.15
C THR A 608 -11.77 -3.45 2.70
N SER A 609 -11.73 -2.15 2.38
CA SER A 609 -11.45 -1.69 1.02
C SER A 609 -10.00 -1.98 0.60
N LYS A 610 -9.07 -1.86 1.55
CA LYS A 610 -7.64 -2.19 1.44
C LYS A 610 -7.34 -3.43 2.31
N ARG A 611 -6.15 -4.02 2.18
CA ARG A 611 -5.67 -5.00 3.18
C ARG A 611 -5.49 -4.28 4.52
N CYS A 612 -5.73 -4.97 5.63
CA CYS A 612 -5.56 -4.40 6.96
C CYS A 612 -4.09 -4.04 7.22
N CYS A 613 -3.82 -3.09 8.10
CA CYS A 613 -2.45 -2.87 8.56
C CYS A 613 -2.02 -4.00 9.53
N PRO A 614 -0.72 -4.21 9.74
CA PRO A 614 -0.22 -5.17 10.72
C PRO A 614 -0.77 -4.93 12.12
N VAL A 615 -0.88 -3.67 12.57
CA VAL A 615 -1.39 -3.32 13.92
C VAL A 615 -2.83 -3.81 14.10
N CYS A 616 -3.72 -3.50 13.14
CA CYS A 616 -5.09 -3.98 13.17
C CYS A 616 -5.18 -5.50 13.02
N THR A 617 -4.33 -6.11 12.18
CA THR A 617 -4.30 -7.58 12.01
C THR A 617 -3.91 -8.28 13.32
N THR A 618 -2.87 -7.80 14.01
CA THR A 618 -2.44 -8.32 15.30
C THR A 618 -3.53 -8.11 16.35
N LEU A 619 -4.08 -6.89 16.45
CA LEU A 619 -5.20 -6.57 17.35
C LEU A 619 -6.34 -7.58 17.15
N LEU A 620 -6.83 -7.72 15.92
CA LEU A 620 -7.92 -8.63 15.52
C LEU A 620 -7.61 -10.12 15.67
N SER A 621 -6.34 -10.50 15.88
CA SER A 621 -5.95 -11.87 16.24
C SER A 621 -5.91 -12.09 17.75
N ILE A 622 -5.67 -11.03 18.54
CA ILE A 622 -5.69 -11.07 20.00
C ILE A 622 -7.15 -10.99 20.51
N ILE A 623 -7.94 -10.04 20.01
CA ILE A 623 -9.36 -9.93 20.38
C ILE A 623 -10.21 -10.98 19.68
N THR A 624 -11.07 -11.65 20.45
CA THR A 624 -12.06 -12.61 19.95
C THR A 624 -13.47 -12.12 20.29
N PRO A 625 -14.44 -12.15 19.35
CA PRO A 625 -15.84 -11.83 19.67
C PRO A 625 -16.40 -12.83 20.67
N GLN A 626 -17.01 -12.31 21.75
CA GLN A 626 -17.54 -13.15 22.82
C GLN A 626 -18.61 -14.14 22.33
N ALA A 627 -19.36 -13.76 21.30
CA ALA A 627 -20.40 -14.61 20.70
C ALA A 627 -19.87 -15.86 19.97
N THR A 628 -18.59 -15.88 19.57
CA THR A 628 -18.02 -16.97 18.76
C THR A 628 -16.81 -17.65 19.41
N GLY A 629 -16.02 -16.93 20.21
CA GLY A 629 -14.72 -17.41 20.70
C GLY A 629 -13.70 -17.70 19.59
N GLN A 630 -13.91 -17.15 18.38
CA GLN A 630 -13.06 -17.36 17.20
C GLN A 630 -12.36 -16.05 16.79
N PRO A 631 -11.12 -16.07 16.28
CA PRO A 631 -10.45 -14.87 15.77
C PRO A 631 -11.24 -14.18 14.65
N PHE A 632 -11.04 -12.89 14.42
CA PHE A 632 -11.70 -12.19 13.32
C PHE A 632 -11.25 -12.72 11.94
N LEU A 633 -12.18 -12.71 10.99
CA LEU A 633 -11.92 -13.01 9.59
C LEU A 633 -11.79 -11.71 8.80
N ILE A 634 -10.61 -11.49 8.22
CA ILE A 634 -10.26 -10.31 7.40
C ILE A 634 -9.63 -10.72 6.07
N ARG A 635 -9.54 -9.76 5.14
CA ARG A 635 -8.89 -9.91 3.82
C ARG A 635 -7.37 -10.13 3.89
N GLY A 636 -6.77 -10.01 5.08
CA GLY A 636 -5.34 -10.18 5.37
C GLY A 636 -4.57 -8.88 5.47
N SER A 637 -3.30 -8.96 5.92
CA SER A 637 -2.44 -7.79 6.16
C SER A 637 -1.68 -7.30 4.93
N HIS A 638 -1.36 -6.00 4.88
CA HIS A 638 -0.22 -5.49 4.11
C HIS A 638 1.10 -5.65 4.89
N ARG A 639 2.25 -5.48 4.22
CA ARG A 639 3.59 -5.69 4.81
C ARG A 639 4.09 -4.51 5.66
N THR A 640 3.72 -3.28 5.30
CA THR A 640 4.18 -2.06 5.98
C THR A 640 3.43 -1.83 7.28
N ILE A 641 4.12 -1.55 8.39
CA ILE A 641 3.48 -1.06 9.63
C ILE A 641 3.19 0.44 9.44
N SER A 642 1.94 0.86 9.66
CA SER A 642 1.53 2.26 9.65
C SER A 642 1.12 2.71 11.05
N SER A 643 1.27 4.01 11.34
CA SER A 643 0.80 4.64 12.58
C SER A 643 -0.72 4.48 12.70
N CYS A 644 -1.17 3.75 13.72
CA CYS A 644 -2.56 3.44 13.99
C CYS A 644 -2.90 3.84 15.43
N THR A 645 -3.93 4.65 15.63
CA THR A 645 -4.50 4.89 16.96
C THR A 645 -5.43 3.74 17.32
N LEU A 646 -5.35 3.26 18.56
CA LEU A 646 -6.36 2.37 19.14
C LEU A 646 -7.50 3.22 19.75
N PRO A 647 -8.77 2.77 19.72
CA PRO A 647 -9.83 3.45 20.45
C PRO A 647 -9.58 3.47 21.96
N ASP A 648 -10.04 4.52 22.65
CA ASP A 648 -9.91 4.68 24.11
C ASP A 648 -10.68 3.61 24.91
N TRP A 649 -11.64 2.92 24.27
CA TRP A 649 -12.34 1.75 24.83
C TRP A 649 -11.59 0.42 24.65
N THR A 650 -10.39 0.42 24.06
CA THR A 650 -9.58 -0.81 23.91
C THR A 650 -9.15 -1.31 25.29
N PRO A 651 -9.47 -2.57 25.68
CA PRO A 651 -9.15 -3.05 27.02
C PRO A 651 -7.64 -3.04 27.29
N ARG A 652 -7.24 -2.54 28.48
CA ARG A 652 -5.82 -2.31 28.84
C ARG A 652 -4.90 -3.52 28.64
N HIS A 653 -5.39 -4.75 28.83
CA HIS A 653 -4.59 -5.97 28.62
C HIS A 653 -4.28 -6.21 27.14
N ILE A 654 -5.22 -5.92 26.23
CA ILE A 654 -5.03 -5.99 24.77
C ILE A 654 -4.00 -4.96 24.32
N VAL A 655 -4.07 -3.74 24.88
CA VAL A 655 -3.08 -2.68 24.60
C VAL A 655 -1.69 -3.13 25.04
N LYS A 656 -1.56 -3.74 26.23
CA LYS A 656 -0.28 -4.29 26.71
C LYS A 656 0.26 -5.38 25.77
N GLU A 657 -0.56 -6.32 25.34
CA GLU A 657 -0.16 -7.42 24.45
C GLU A 657 0.28 -6.91 23.06
N LEU A 658 -0.37 -5.87 22.54
CA LEU A 658 0.07 -5.18 21.33
C LEU A 658 1.42 -4.47 21.50
N ILE A 659 1.62 -3.78 22.63
CA ILE A 659 2.90 -3.14 22.96
C ILE A 659 4.00 -4.18 23.10
N GLU A 660 3.72 -5.34 23.68
CA GLU A 660 4.68 -6.45 23.81
C GLU A 660 5.07 -7.00 22.42
N HIS A 661 4.09 -7.31 21.57
CA HIS A 661 4.31 -7.83 20.22
C HIS A 661 5.10 -6.86 19.31
N PHE A 662 4.66 -5.60 19.21
CA PHE A 662 5.34 -4.60 18.37
C PHE A 662 6.62 -4.06 19.03
N GLY A 663 6.67 -3.98 20.36
CA GLY A 663 7.85 -3.58 21.11
C GLY A 663 9.00 -4.58 20.96
N GLN A 664 8.71 -5.89 20.95
CA GLN A 664 9.73 -6.91 20.66
C GLN A 664 10.24 -6.77 19.23
N SER A 665 9.34 -6.63 18.26
CA SER A 665 9.70 -6.42 16.86
C SER A 665 10.59 -5.18 16.67
N LEU A 666 10.24 -4.07 17.34
CA LEU A 666 11.01 -2.83 17.34
C LEU A 666 12.38 -3.00 18.02
N ARG A 667 12.44 -3.71 19.17
CA ARG A 667 13.69 -4.08 19.85
C ARG A 667 14.63 -4.84 18.94
N GLU A 668 14.14 -5.82 18.20
CA GLU A 668 14.96 -6.65 17.31
C GLU A 668 15.50 -5.84 16.12
N VAL A 669 14.71 -4.91 15.56
CA VAL A 669 15.15 -4.00 14.50
C VAL A 669 16.18 -2.99 15.03
N ILE A 670 15.95 -2.39 16.21
CA ILE A 670 16.92 -1.49 16.84
C ILE A 670 18.22 -2.24 17.19
N GLY A 671 18.13 -3.47 17.70
CA GLY A 671 19.30 -4.29 18.01
C GLY A 671 20.16 -4.58 16.79
N GLN A 672 19.54 -4.92 15.66
CA GLN A 672 20.24 -5.08 14.37
C GLN A 672 20.87 -3.77 13.88
N LEU A 673 20.20 -2.63 14.11
CA LEU A 673 20.74 -1.31 13.78
C LEU A 673 21.95 -0.95 14.68
N MET A 674 21.90 -1.25 15.97
CA MET A 674 23.03 -1.07 16.92
C MET A 674 24.23 -1.98 16.57
N GLU A 675 23.97 -3.19 16.07
CA GLU A 675 25.01 -4.12 15.61
C GLU A 675 25.68 -3.62 14.32
N ARG A 676 24.90 -3.17 13.33
CA ARG A 676 25.38 -2.61 12.05
C ARG A 676 26.13 -1.28 12.22
N THR A 677 25.74 -0.46 13.19
CA THR A 677 26.43 0.79 13.54
C THR A 677 27.67 0.58 14.41
N HIS A 678 27.97 -0.66 14.80
CA HIS A 678 29.06 -1.02 15.73
C HIS A 678 29.01 -0.27 17.07
N TRP A 679 27.83 0.24 17.47
CA TRP A 679 27.66 1.23 18.54
C TRP A 679 28.29 0.85 19.88
N ALA A 680 28.14 -0.42 20.28
CA ALA A 680 28.90 -0.95 21.41
C ALA A 680 29.80 -2.08 20.89
N PRO A 681 31.13 -1.98 21.10
CA PRO A 681 32.07 -3.03 20.73
C PRO A 681 31.57 -4.41 21.15
N LEU A 682 31.78 -5.38 20.29
CA LEU A 682 31.63 -6.79 20.63
C LEU A 682 32.69 -7.13 21.69
N LYS A 683 32.35 -6.90 22.96
CA LYS A 683 32.98 -7.58 24.09
C LYS A 683 32.59 -9.04 24.01
N TYR A 684 33.21 -9.74 23.06
CA TYR A 684 33.30 -11.19 23.08
C TYR A 684 33.99 -11.54 24.40
N SER A 685 33.20 -11.94 25.40
CA SER A 685 33.73 -12.68 26.53
C SER A 685 34.24 -14.00 25.92
N PRO A 686 35.57 -14.22 25.81
CA PRO A 686 36.06 -15.44 25.20
C PRO A 686 35.50 -16.61 26.00
N SER A 687 34.82 -17.55 25.32
CA SER A 687 34.16 -18.65 26.02
C SER A 687 35.23 -19.47 26.75
N ALA A 688 35.21 -19.43 28.08
CA ALA A 688 36.23 -20.05 28.93
C ALA A 688 36.35 -21.59 28.74
N GLY A 689 35.40 -22.21 28.02
CA GLY A 689 35.41 -23.63 27.67
C GLY A 689 36.10 -23.99 26.35
N SER A 690 36.24 -23.08 25.38
CA SER A 690 36.72 -23.46 24.03
C SER A 690 38.24 -23.54 23.89
N SER A 691 39.02 -23.02 24.86
CA SER A 691 40.49 -23.08 24.83
C SER A 691 41.09 -24.43 25.22
N ALA A 692 40.28 -25.39 25.71
CA ALA A 692 40.77 -26.62 26.34
C ALA A 692 40.93 -27.84 25.41
N LEU A 693 40.45 -27.80 24.15
CA LEU A 693 40.35 -29.00 23.29
C LEU A 693 41.20 -28.99 21.99
N SER A 694 42.04 -27.98 21.75
CA SER A 694 42.69 -27.79 20.44
C SER A 694 44.22 -28.07 20.37
N VAL A 695 44.80 -28.85 21.31
CA VAL A 695 46.29 -29.00 21.40
C VAL A 695 46.81 -30.44 21.55
N THR A 696 46.00 -31.45 21.89
CA THR A 696 46.52 -32.75 22.41
C THR A 696 46.30 -34.03 21.57
N SER A 697 45.84 -33.96 20.31
CA SER A 697 45.53 -35.18 19.52
C SER A 697 46.31 -35.40 18.20
N LEU A 698 47.54 -34.88 18.04
CA LEU A 698 48.35 -35.21 16.85
C LEU A 698 49.85 -35.43 17.09
N VAL A 699 50.22 -36.30 18.05
CA VAL A 699 51.57 -36.90 18.11
C VAL A 699 51.50 -38.41 18.28
N ARG A 700 51.44 -39.15 17.16
CA ARG A 700 51.93 -40.53 17.08
C ARG A 700 52.67 -40.74 15.76
N ARG A 701 53.99 -40.92 15.86
CA ARG A 701 54.86 -41.32 14.74
C ARG A 701 54.66 -42.81 14.44
N LEU A 702 54.65 -43.18 13.15
CA LEU A 702 55.17 -44.40 12.52
C LEU A 702 55.12 -44.18 10.97
N PRO A 703 55.80 -44.97 10.12
CA PRO A 703 56.56 -44.38 9.02
C PRO A 703 56.10 -44.70 7.57
N VAL A 704 56.46 -43.78 6.67
CA VAL A 704 56.84 -43.95 5.24
C VAL A 704 56.56 -45.31 4.58
N ASN A 705 55.50 -45.40 3.75
CA ASN A 705 55.59 -45.68 2.29
C ASN A 705 54.23 -45.94 1.64
N THR A 706 53.63 -44.94 0.98
CA THR A 706 52.87 -45.14 -0.28
C THR A 706 52.74 -43.84 -1.06
N LYS A 707 52.90 -43.88 -2.38
CA LYS A 707 52.43 -42.80 -3.26
C LYS A 707 50.90 -42.88 -3.32
N VAL A 708 50.21 -41.83 -2.87
CA VAL A 708 48.77 -41.61 -3.13
C VAL A 708 48.61 -40.22 -3.71
N VAL A 709 47.84 -40.12 -4.80
CA VAL A 709 47.51 -38.86 -5.46
C VAL A 709 46.54 -38.09 -4.55
N MET A 710 46.96 -36.93 -4.04
CA MET A 710 46.04 -36.04 -3.34
C MET A 710 45.27 -35.18 -4.34
N ALA A 711 44.00 -35.50 -4.53
CA ALA A 711 43.02 -34.51 -4.94
C ALA A 711 42.86 -33.49 -3.79
N GLY A 712 43.00 -32.20 -4.10
CA GLY A 712 42.86 -31.14 -3.09
C GLY A 712 41.39 -30.97 -2.67
N PRO A 713 41.08 -30.78 -1.38
CA PRO A 713 39.74 -30.41 -0.95
C PRO A 713 39.41 -28.98 -1.41
N VAL A 714 38.26 -28.83 -2.07
CA VAL A 714 37.73 -27.54 -2.52
C VAL A 714 37.26 -26.73 -1.31
N CYS A 715 37.75 -25.49 -1.18
CA CYS A 715 37.24 -24.53 -0.20
C CYS A 715 35.84 -24.02 -0.58
N CYS A 716 34.79 -24.75 -0.21
CA CYS A 716 33.41 -24.28 -0.25
C CYS A 716 33.00 -23.69 1.11
N LEU A 717 33.35 -22.42 1.38
CA LEU A 717 32.90 -21.70 2.59
C LEU A 717 32.89 -20.16 2.41
N THR A 718 32.25 -19.68 1.34
CA THR A 718 32.11 -18.23 1.07
C THR A 718 30.74 -17.81 0.50
N SER A 719 29.75 -18.72 0.44
CA SER A 719 28.48 -18.49 -0.29
C SER A 719 27.19 -18.50 0.57
N ILE A 720 27.28 -18.45 1.89
CA ILE A 720 26.09 -18.42 2.79
C ILE A 720 26.03 -17.10 3.58
N LEU A 721 25.97 -15.97 2.87
CA LEU A 721 25.59 -14.65 3.43
C LEU A 721 24.88 -13.72 2.42
N PHE A 722 24.54 -14.20 1.22
CA PHE A 722 23.76 -13.45 0.23
C PHE A 722 22.49 -14.22 -0.15
N SER A 723 21.42 -13.47 -0.44
CA SER A 723 20.03 -13.91 -0.65
C SER A 723 19.22 -14.25 0.62
N HIS A 724 18.56 -13.22 1.14
CA HIS A 724 17.33 -13.33 1.98
C HIS A 724 16.27 -12.29 1.58
N SER A 725 16.43 -11.65 0.41
CA SER A 725 15.55 -10.57 -0.07
C SER A 725 14.49 -11.04 -1.08
N ASP A 726 14.77 -12.11 -1.84
CA ASP A 726 13.98 -12.50 -3.02
C ASP A 726 13.14 -13.78 -2.82
N LEU A 727 13.04 -14.28 -1.59
CA LEU A 727 12.33 -15.52 -1.25
C LEU A 727 11.17 -15.26 -0.26
N LEU A 728 10.25 -14.38 -0.66
CA LEU A 728 8.90 -14.25 -0.11
C LEU A 728 7.99 -13.51 -1.12
N LEU A 729 7.60 -14.22 -2.17
CA LEU A 729 6.56 -13.81 -3.14
C LEU A 729 5.64 -15.00 -3.43
#